data_AF-A0A8T2GJA9-F1
#
_entry.id   AF-A0A8T2GJA9-F1
#
_cell.length_a   1.000
_cell.length_b   1.000
_cell.length_c   1.000
_cell.angle_alpha   90.00
_cell.angle_beta   90.00
_cell.angle_gamma   90.00
#
_symmetry.space_group_name_H-M   'P 1'
#
loop_
_entity.id
_entity.type
_entity.pdbx_description
1 polymer ?
#
loop_
_entity_poly.entity_id
_entity_poly.type
_entity_poly.pdbx_seq_one_letter_code
_entity_poly.pdbx_strand_id
1 'polypeptide(L)'
;MSNPEMNKLLNNLELKKLLGKSEVISICDIELICKHQPELISKIIDVLVEYLNTEKPVECDAVQEVFMAMVHVDKEASLTAMLNHLANFKVPDLKNKLPIFIELALYKSNLTKRRISDVLEKSLQKESEADLQRLAQYFETKAGLDTFDVSDAHYVDRFISCLLMAVPFFARGAPSSKYFEFMNRHHILHHFDKLTEHRKLDFLKSLAEMSSDTTAQAAGQMLPSIIELLKKCIPDTKMERESMNISYIECLLYVLHHLAIKAPAAATDFCNEEFMLRLDCVRSITRARLKKLDTTLAKDDKKVKSLCLLTGLIYFFYLLRDSTCPIAPIRSDALESVSKDCKLNLDDTGICDLTDKQVQSILDYSKYHQVSRNKNGACVLNDNDDIAMLGWQMKKSDLSFLETAGEQGRSGEVRDQLFHLLCWAYAGSDLVSYQRLLQKWERKTLPLCPWYLCAFCEPEKLGEEEILDRNGEKKILVDRHGRVHHCYGGTIEKALCHVQSHGIPRDVVTNFLCTDYHPPSADEPDMERRKIKGFRKINTWKDVVEALQKQQIVGADLLNYSQLMMTSGKYIYKGPMSRMSVYVGYHAVVIEQIKKMNGEWVAVCKMSNGTLVADYGYAYVSIEVQYMPVGASDLKRKRIRGSDHPMHLLTNFIIVDMVEADENDRKDAESEESEEKDSESEEEEDYIPKAKRGLTKDPKPKRSRTEDPTMVSIKVAISLHRLLHD
;
A
#
# COMPACT_ATOMS: atom_id res chain seq x y z
N MET A 1 -39.10 53.40 4.18
CA MET A 1 -38.58 54.61 4.85
C MET A 1 -37.12 54.33 5.16
N SER A 2 -36.21 55.02 4.47
CA SER A 2 -34.77 54.85 4.59
C SER A 2 -34.35 55.24 6.01
N ASN A 3 -33.89 54.28 6.81
CA ASN A 3 -33.46 54.55 8.19
C ASN A 3 -32.25 55.52 8.15
N PRO A 4 -32.36 56.75 8.68
CA PRO A 4 -31.29 57.74 8.64
C PRO A 4 -30.03 57.30 9.41
N GLU A 5 -30.17 56.42 10.40
CA GLU A 5 -29.03 55.83 11.11
C GLU A 5 -28.27 54.83 10.23
N MET A 6 -29.00 54.07 9.40
CA MET A 6 -28.44 53.06 8.50
C MET A 6 -27.65 53.69 7.34
N ASN A 7 -28.11 54.84 6.83
CA ASN A 7 -27.35 55.63 5.84
C ASN A 7 -26.13 56.34 6.45
N LYS A 8 -26.10 56.57 7.77
CA LYS A 8 -24.96 57.16 8.48
C LYS A 8 -23.83 56.13 8.68
N LEU A 9 -24.20 54.87 8.91
CA LEU A 9 -23.32 53.70 9.09
C LEU A 9 -22.52 53.29 7.84
N LEU A 10 -22.82 53.89 6.67
CA LEU A 10 -22.35 53.47 5.33
C LEU A 10 -21.08 54.17 4.80
N ASN A 11 -20.32 54.86 5.66
CA ASN A 11 -18.96 55.29 5.34
C ASN A 11 -17.95 54.18 5.65
N ASN A 12 -16.93 53.96 4.80
CA ASN A 12 -15.93 52.88 4.91
C ASN A 12 -15.29 52.73 6.31
N LEU A 13 -15.25 53.80 7.10
CA LEU A 13 -14.72 53.82 8.47
C LEU A 13 -15.69 53.27 9.54
N GLU A 14 -17.00 53.25 9.31
CA GLU A 14 -18.00 52.75 10.28
C GLU A 14 -18.37 51.27 10.07
N LEU A 15 -18.43 50.78 8.83
CA LEU A 15 -18.49 49.33 8.54
C LEU A 15 -17.28 48.58 9.15
N LYS A 16 -16.10 49.21 9.10
CA LYS A 16 -14.88 48.71 9.77
C LYS A 16 -14.97 48.72 11.31
N LYS A 17 -15.69 49.69 11.89
CA LYS A 17 -15.94 49.79 13.35
C LYS A 17 -17.02 48.83 13.83
N LEU A 18 -18.01 48.53 12.99
CA LEU A 18 -19.10 47.58 13.25
C LEU A 18 -18.59 46.14 13.34
N LEU A 19 -17.70 45.73 12.43
CA LEU A 19 -17.09 44.38 12.45
C LEU A 19 -15.98 44.22 13.51
N GLY A 20 -15.41 45.33 14.00
CA GLY A 20 -14.33 45.34 14.99
C GLY A 20 -14.77 45.46 16.46
N LYS A 21 -16.06 45.64 16.74
CA LYS A 21 -16.61 45.57 18.10
C LYS A 21 -17.27 44.20 18.28
N SER A 22 -16.97 43.54 19.39
CA SER A 22 -17.48 42.22 19.79
C SER A 22 -19.01 42.15 20.03
N GLU A 23 -19.78 43.12 19.54
CA GLU A 23 -21.24 43.13 19.58
C GLU A 23 -21.74 43.02 18.13
N VAL A 24 -21.98 41.77 17.78
CA VAL A 24 -22.31 41.21 16.46
C VAL A 24 -23.53 41.91 15.85
N ILE A 25 -23.38 42.51 14.66
CA ILE A 25 -24.50 42.63 13.72
C ILE A 25 -24.88 41.18 13.36
N SER A 26 -26.12 40.78 13.61
CA SER A 26 -26.54 39.41 13.34
C SER A 26 -26.53 39.13 11.84
N ILE A 27 -26.31 37.87 11.43
CA ILE A 27 -26.43 37.42 10.02
C ILE A 27 -27.77 37.90 9.43
N CYS A 28 -28.83 37.90 10.23
CA CYS A 28 -30.16 38.37 9.86
C CYS A 28 -30.21 39.86 9.50
N ASP A 29 -29.44 40.72 10.17
CA ASP A 29 -29.41 42.16 9.88
C ASP A 29 -28.70 42.45 8.55
N ILE A 30 -27.65 41.67 8.22
CA ILE A 30 -26.91 41.79 6.96
C ILE A 30 -27.77 41.30 5.79
N GLU A 31 -28.45 40.17 5.95
CA GLU A 31 -29.43 39.68 4.97
C GLU A 31 -30.57 40.69 4.72
N LEU A 32 -31.04 41.36 5.79
CA LEU A 32 -32.06 42.39 5.70
C LEU A 32 -31.57 43.62 4.93
N ILE A 33 -30.33 44.07 5.17
CA ILE A 33 -29.71 45.17 4.42
C ILE A 33 -29.61 44.81 2.93
N CYS A 34 -29.09 43.62 2.60
CA CYS A 34 -28.96 43.16 1.22
C CYS A 34 -30.32 43.07 0.50
N LYS A 35 -31.40 42.70 1.21
CA LYS A 35 -32.76 42.64 0.66
C LYS A 35 -33.35 44.01 0.35
N HIS A 36 -33.00 45.05 1.12
CA HIS A 36 -33.56 46.40 0.95
C HIS A 36 -32.68 47.32 0.09
N GLN A 37 -31.38 47.03 -0.03
CA GLN A 37 -30.38 47.82 -0.76
C GLN A 37 -29.40 46.91 -1.51
N PRO A 38 -29.83 46.27 -2.63
CA PRO A 38 -29.00 45.33 -3.38
C PRO A 38 -27.72 45.97 -3.96
N GLU A 39 -27.70 47.29 -4.17
CA GLU A 39 -26.53 48.04 -4.63
C GLU A 39 -25.34 48.01 -3.67
N LEU A 40 -25.56 47.65 -2.40
CA LEU A 40 -24.51 47.59 -1.37
C LEU A 40 -23.85 46.21 -1.26
N ILE A 41 -24.43 45.17 -1.88
CA ILE A 41 -23.98 43.78 -1.78
C ILE A 41 -22.50 43.64 -2.14
N SER A 42 -22.08 44.15 -3.31
CA SER A 42 -20.67 44.09 -3.75
C SER A 42 -19.72 44.81 -2.79
N LYS A 43 -20.14 45.93 -2.20
CA LYS A 43 -19.30 46.73 -1.29
C LYS A 43 -19.16 46.07 0.07
N ILE A 44 -20.21 45.42 0.56
CA ILE A 44 -20.18 44.62 1.80
C ILE A 44 -19.26 43.41 1.61
N ILE A 45 -19.39 42.69 0.49
CA ILE A 45 -18.55 41.56 0.12
C ILE A 45 -17.07 41.98 0.08
N ASP A 46 -16.71 43.07 -0.59
CA ASP A 46 -15.33 43.54 -0.69
C ASP A 46 -14.72 43.83 0.70
N VAL A 47 -15.50 44.45 1.60
CA VAL A 47 -15.05 44.73 2.98
C VAL A 47 -14.86 43.44 3.78
N LEU A 48 -15.76 42.47 3.66
CA LEU A 48 -15.63 41.17 4.34
C LEU A 48 -14.39 40.41 3.88
N VAL A 49 -14.10 40.41 2.57
CA VAL A 49 -12.87 39.81 2.01
C VAL A 49 -11.62 40.52 2.54
N GLU A 50 -11.64 41.84 2.72
CA GLU A 50 -10.55 42.58 3.37
C GLU A 50 -10.30 42.10 4.81
N TYR A 51 -11.37 41.85 5.59
CA TYR A 51 -11.28 41.38 6.97
C TYR A 51 -10.84 39.93 7.13
N LEU A 52 -11.22 39.04 6.22
CA LEU A 52 -10.73 37.65 6.16
C LEU A 52 -9.19 37.58 6.07
N ASN A 53 -8.56 38.67 5.60
CA ASN A 53 -7.12 38.79 5.46
C ASN A 53 -6.41 39.36 6.72
N THR A 54 -7.12 39.59 7.83
CA THR A 54 -6.53 40.13 9.08
C THR A 54 -5.92 39.04 9.99
N GLU A 55 -4.97 39.43 10.86
CA GLU A 55 -4.17 38.48 11.65
C GLU A 55 -4.89 37.90 12.88
N LYS A 56 -6.02 38.47 13.31
CA LYS A 56 -6.69 38.08 14.57
C LYS A 56 -7.68 36.92 14.38
N PRO A 57 -7.53 35.79 15.09
CA PRO A 57 -8.37 34.60 14.91
C PRO A 57 -9.84 34.81 15.32
N VAL A 58 -10.10 35.51 16.44
CA VAL A 58 -11.47 35.67 16.99
C VAL A 58 -12.37 36.56 16.11
N GLU A 59 -11.81 37.56 15.45
CA GLU A 59 -12.55 38.42 14.50
C GLU A 59 -12.81 37.69 13.17
N CYS A 60 -12.01 36.66 12.86
CA CYS A 60 -12.09 35.91 11.59
C CYS A 60 -13.28 34.95 11.54
N ASP A 61 -13.65 34.32 12.65
CA ASP A 61 -14.74 33.32 12.68
C ASP A 61 -16.11 33.95 12.38
N ALA A 62 -16.43 35.08 13.03
CA ALA A 62 -17.67 35.81 12.79
C ALA A 62 -17.74 36.40 11.36
N VAL A 63 -16.62 36.94 10.86
CA VAL A 63 -16.51 37.44 9.49
C VAL A 63 -16.67 36.30 8.48
N GLN A 64 -16.12 35.11 8.77
CA GLN A 64 -16.27 33.92 7.95
C GLN A 64 -17.74 33.49 7.88
N GLU A 65 -18.47 33.41 9.00
CA GLU A 65 -19.89 33.06 8.99
C GLU A 65 -20.74 34.04 8.16
N VAL A 66 -20.49 35.34 8.30
CA VAL A 66 -21.19 36.38 7.53
C VAL A 66 -20.84 36.30 6.04
N PHE A 67 -19.57 36.11 5.70
CA PHE A 67 -19.14 35.96 4.32
C PHE A 67 -19.78 34.73 3.66
N MET A 68 -19.84 33.61 4.38
CA MET A 68 -20.51 32.39 3.92
C MET A 68 -21.99 32.64 3.61
N ALA A 69 -22.69 33.44 4.42
CA ALA A 69 -24.07 33.85 4.12
C ALA A 69 -24.13 34.72 2.85
N MET A 70 -23.19 35.65 2.66
CA MET A 70 -23.14 36.51 1.47
C MET A 70 -22.81 35.77 0.18
N VAL A 71 -22.04 34.68 0.24
CA VAL A 71 -21.82 33.79 -0.91
C VAL A 71 -23.15 33.21 -1.42
N HIS A 72 -24.09 32.91 -0.53
CA HIS A 72 -25.42 32.40 -0.94
C HIS A 72 -26.30 33.50 -1.55
N VAL A 73 -26.05 34.78 -1.22
CA VAL A 73 -26.77 35.94 -1.76
C VAL A 73 -26.27 36.29 -3.15
N ASP A 74 -24.95 36.40 -3.34
CA ASP A 74 -24.34 36.69 -4.64
C ASP A 74 -22.98 35.98 -4.79
N LYS A 75 -23.03 34.82 -5.45
CA LYS A 75 -21.85 33.96 -5.70
C LYS A 75 -20.84 34.65 -6.62
N GLU A 76 -21.30 35.27 -7.70
CA GLU A 76 -20.39 35.83 -8.72
C GLU A 76 -19.69 37.09 -8.19
N ALA A 77 -20.38 37.96 -7.45
CA ALA A 77 -19.76 39.10 -6.79
C ALA A 77 -18.77 38.67 -5.71
N SER A 78 -19.12 37.65 -4.90
CA SER A 78 -18.24 37.08 -3.86
C SER A 78 -16.96 36.50 -4.44
N LEU A 79 -17.07 35.70 -5.50
CA LEU A 79 -15.92 35.12 -6.19
C LEU A 79 -15.08 36.18 -6.91
N THR A 80 -15.71 37.21 -7.47
CA THR A 80 -15.00 38.34 -8.11
C THR A 80 -14.19 39.13 -7.08
N ALA A 81 -14.77 39.43 -5.92
CA ALA A 81 -14.08 40.12 -4.83
C ALA A 81 -12.88 39.33 -4.33
N MET A 82 -13.05 38.02 -4.08
CA MET A 82 -11.95 37.12 -3.70
C MET A 82 -10.84 37.09 -4.74
N LEU A 83 -11.19 36.98 -6.03
CA LEU A 83 -10.24 36.98 -7.14
C LEU A 83 -9.45 38.30 -7.20
N ASN A 84 -10.13 39.44 -7.08
CA ASN A 84 -9.49 40.75 -7.09
C ASN A 84 -8.52 40.93 -5.91
N HIS A 85 -8.89 40.45 -4.71
CA HIS A 85 -8.01 40.51 -3.55
C HIS A 85 -6.80 39.58 -3.68
N LEU A 86 -6.95 38.39 -4.27
CA LEU A 86 -5.85 37.48 -4.58
C LEU A 86 -4.90 38.04 -5.64
N ALA A 87 -5.43 38.71 -6.66
CA ALA A 87 -4.64 39.36 -7.70
C ALA A 87 -3.88 40.59 -7.19
N ASN A 88 -4.44 41.31 -6.22
CA ASN A 88 -3.84 42.51 -5.64
C ASN A 88 -2.88 42.24 -4.47
N PHE A 89 -2.62 40.97 -4.14
CA PHE A 89 -1.73 40.58 -3.04
C PHE A 89 -0.27 40.88 -3.38
N LYS A 90 0.15 42.12 -3.19
CA LYS A 90 1.53 42.55 -3.45
C LYS A 90 2.46 42.04 -2.35
N VAL A 91 3.30 41.08 -2.71
CA VAL A 91 4.52 40.80 -1.95
C VAL A 91 5.40 42.07 -2.04
N PRO A 92 5.79 42.71 -0.91
CA PRO A 92 6.57 43.95 -0.97
C PRO A 92 7.83 43.75 -1.79
N ASP A 93 8.17 44.72 -2.66
CA ASP A 93 9.25 44.59 -3.64
C ASP A 93 10.58 44.21 -2.94
N LEU A 94 11.00 42.95 -3.15
CA LEU A 94 11.92 42.22 -2.26
C LEU A 94 13.35 42.17 -2.81
N LYS A 95 13.70 43.07 -3.73
CA LYS A 95 14.99 43.09 -4.42
C LYS A 95 16.23 43.12 -3.50
N ASN A 96 16.11 43.50 -2.22
CA ASN A 96 17.25 43.71 -1.31
C ASN A 96 17.09 43.14 0.13
N LYS A 97 16.24 42.13 0.41
CA LYS A 97 16.07 41.62 1.79
C LYS A 97 16.46 40.14 1.97
N LEU A 98 17.01 39.86 3.15
CA LEU A 98 17.54 38.56 3.62
C LEU A 98 16.56 37.39 3.34
N PRO A 99 17.02 36.18 2.97
CA PRO A 99 16.17 35.03 2.63
C PRO A 99 15.02 34.72 3.60
N ILE A 100 15.26 34.91 4.90
CA ILE A 100 14.27 34.73 5.97
C ILE A 100 13.03 35.63 5.81
N PHE A 101 13.18 36.85 5.30
CA PHE A 101 12.06 37.78 5.09
C PHE A 101 11.25 37.42 3.84
N ILE A 102 11.89 36.84 2.82
CA ILE A 102 11.21 36.30 1.64
C ILE A 102 10.35 35.10 2.07
N GLU A 103 10.90 34.18 2.86
CA GLU A 103 10.17 33.02 3.38
C GLU A 103 8.97 33.42 4.26
N LEU A 104 9.14 34.41 5.14
CA LEU A 104 8.06 34.94 5.99
C LEU A 104 6.95 35.62 5.17
N ALA A 105 7.30 36.41 4.15
CA ALA A 105 6.31 37.05 3.27
C ALA A 105 5.52 36.02 2.44
N LEU A 106 6.20 34.99 1.92
CA LEU A 106 5.59 33.87 1.22
C LEU A 106 4.70 33.04 2.16
N TYR A 107 5.15 32.79 3.39
CA TYR A 107 4.37 32.07 4.41
C TYR A 107 3.04 32.79 4.72
N LYS A 108 3.08 34.12 4.92
CA LYS A 108 1.87 34.92 5.16
C LYS A 108 0.91 34.89 3.97
N SER A 109 1.41 35.07 2.76
CA SER A 109 0.59 34.97 1.54
C SER A 109 -0.07 33.60 1.39
N ASN A 110 0.68 32.52 1.67
CA ASN A 110 0.17 31.15 1.61
C ASN A 110 -0.90 30.87 2.67
N LEU A 111 -0.76 31.42 3.88
CA LEU A 111 -1.76 31.28 4.95
C LEU A 111 -3.09 31.95 4.56
N THR A 112 -3.04 33.14 3.97
CA THR A 112 -4.22 33.86 3.50
C THR A 112 -4.94 33.12 2.37
N LYS A 113 -4.19 32.58 1.39
CA LYS A 113 -4.76 31.77 0.30
C LYS A 113 -5.45 30.50 0.81
N ARG A 114 -4.86 29.83 1.81
CA ARG A 114 -5.49 28.66 2.45
C ARG A 114 -6.83 29.00 3.10
N ARG A 115 -6.88 30.09 3.86
CA ARG A 115 -8.15 30.55 4.49
C ARG A 115 -9.24 30.81 3.45
N ILE A 116 -8.88 31.44 2.34
CA ILE A 116 -9.79 31.70 1.21
C ILE A 116 -10.28 30.37 0.60
N SER A 117 -9.40 29.40 0.38
CA SER A 117 -9.75 28.07 -0.14
C SER A 117 -10.68 27.30 0.82
N ASP A 118 -10.36 27.28 2.12
CA ASP A 118 -11.16 26.57 3.13
C ASP A 118 -12.59 27.15 3.24
N VAL A 119 -12.72 28.48 3.12
CA VAL A 119 -14.00 29.18 3.09
C VAL A 119 -14.80 28.81 1.84
N LEU A 120 -14.15 28.78 0.66
CA LEU A 120 -14.78 28.35 -0.59
C LEU A 120 -15.24 26.89 -0.52
N GLU A 121 -14.38 25.97 -0.07
CA GLU A 121 -14.71 24.55 0.04
C GLU A 121 -15.93 24.32 0.94
N LYS A 122 -15.99 25.01 2.09
CA LYS A 122 -17.16 24.97 2.99
C LYS A 122 -18.40 25.54 2.31
N SER A 123 -18.27 26.62 1.54
CA SER A 123 -19.40 27.27 0.86
C SER A 123 -20.01 26.40 -0.23
N LEU A 124 -19.17 25.57 -0.86
CA LEU A 124 -19.55 24.74 -2.01
C LEU A 124 -20.09 23.36 -1.61
N GLN A 125 -20.23 23.05 -0.31
CA GLN A 125 -20.61 21.72 0.17
C GLN A 125 -21.97 21.21 -0.33
N LYS A 126 -22.92 22.11 -0.61
CA LYS A 126 -24.30 21.79 -0.98
C LYS A 126 -24.65 22.11 -2.45
N GLU A 127 -23.65 22.45 -3.26
CA GLU A 127 -23.84 22.89 -4.63
C GLU A 127 -24.07 21.71 -5.59
N SER A 128 -24.90 21.93 -6.62
CA SER A 128 -25.17 20.93 -7.65
C SER A 128 -23.99 20.81 -8.62
N GLU A 129 -23.86 19.66 -9.28
CA GLU A 129 -22.81 19.42 -10.29
C GLU A 129 -22.87 20.43 -11.45
N ALA A 130 -24.08 20.81 -11.87
CA ALA A 130 -24.30 21.82 -12.91
C ALA A 130 -23.81 23.22 -12.49
N ASP A 131 -24.00 23.58 -11.22
CA ASP A 131 -23.53 24.86 -10.68
C ASP A 131 -22.00 24.87 -10.54
N LEU A 132 -21.40 23.77 -10.09
CA LEU A 132 -19.94 23.61 -10.04
C LEU A 132 -19.31 23.75 -11.43
N GLN A 133 -19.93 23.16 -12.46
CA GLN A 133 -19.47 23.28 -13.84
C GLN A 133 -19.60 24.72 -14.37
N ARG A 134 -20.72 25.40 -14.11
CA ARG A 134 -20.92 26.81 -14.49
C ARG A 134 -19.86 27.72 -13.85
N LEU A 135 -19.57 27.53 -12.57
CA LEU A 135 -18.60 28.33 -11.83
C LEU A 135 -17.16 28.04 -12.28
N ALA A 136 -16.82 26.80 -12.61
CA ALA A 136 -15.53 26.48 -13.24
C ALA A 136 -15.39 27.20 -14.60
N GLN A 137 -16.43 27.17 -15.43
CA GLN A 137 -16.45 27.87 -16.73
C GLN A 137 -16.35 29.40 -16.61
N TYR A 138 -16.91 29.97 -15.53
CA TYR A 138 -16.74 31.38 -15.21
C TYR A 138 -15.25 31.74 -15.02
N PHE A 139 -14.50 30.92 -14.28
CA PHE A 139 -13.06 31.15 -14.09
C PHE A 139 -12.25 30.89 -15.36
N GLU A 140 -12.61 29.91 -16.18
CA GLU A 140 -12.01 29.72 -17.51
C GLU A 140 -12.13 31.00 -18.36
N THR A 141 -13.31 31.61 -18.37
CA THR A 141 -13.57 32.87 -19.11
C THR A 141 -12.75 34.03 -18.55
N LYS A 142 -12.66 34.15 -17.22
CA LYS A 142 -11.88 35.21 -16.57
C LYS A 142 -10.37 35.03 -16.70
N ALA A 143 -9.88 33.79 -16.80
CA ALA A 143 -8.48 33.48 -17.01
C ALA A 143 -8.00 33.94 -18.40
N GLY A 144 -8.88 33.88 -19.41
CA GLY A 144 -8.54 34.22 -20.79
C GLY A 144 -7.63 33.17 -21.41
N LEU A 145 -8.14 31.94 -21.55
CA LEU A 145 -7.42 30.74 -22.03
C LEU A 145 -7.21 30.68 -23.56
N ASP A 146 -7.02 31.84 -24.20
CA ASP A 146 -6.86 31.93 -25.66
C ASP A 146 -5.37 31.97 -26.08
N THR A 147 -4.58 32.77 -25.37
CA THR A 147 -3.13 32.93 -25.61
C THR A 147 -2.38 33.03 -24.28
N PHE A 148 -1.18 32.46 -24.22
CA PHE A 148 -0.32 32.55 -23.04
C PHE A 148 0.87 33.48 -23.30
N ASP A 149 0.90 34.64 -22.66
CA ASP A 149 2.07 35.54 -22.64
C ASP A 149 2.70 35.57 -21.26
N VAL A 150 3.86 34.92 -21.13
CA VAL A 150 4.63 34.88 -19.88
C VAL A 150 5.31 36.21 -19.54
N SER A 151 5.40 37.13 -20.51
CA SER A 151 6.03 38.45 -20.32
C SER A 151 5.08 39.44 -19.65
N ASP A 152 3.77 39.24 -19.80
CA ASP A 152 2.74 40.03 -19.12
C ASP A 152 2.51 39.48 -17.71
N ALA A 153 3.14 40.13 -16.73
CA ALA A 153 3.00 39.77 -15.32
C ALA A 153 1.55 39.86 -14.82
N HIS A 154 0.75 40.80 -15.34
CA HIS A 154 -0.66 40.93 -14.96
C HIS A 154 -1.50 39.79 -15.53
N TYR A 155 -1.19 39.34 -16.75
CA TYR A 155 -1.79 38.16 -17.33
C TYR A 155 -1.46 36.90 -16.52
N VAL A 156 -0.17 36.67 -16.22
CA VAL A 156 0.29 35.50 -15.46
C VAL A 156 -0.36 35.44 -14.07
N ASP A 157 -0.41 36.59 -13.37
CA ASP A 157 -1.06 36.67 -12.05
C ASP A 157 -2.56 36.38 -12.12
N ARG A 158 -3.25 36.92 -13.15
CA ARG A 158 -4.67 36.65 -13.36
C ARG A 158 -4.92 35.17 -13.68
N PHE A 159 -4.14 34.59 -14.60
CA PHE A 159 -4.25 33.19 -14.98
C PHE A 159 -4.09 32.26 -13.76
N ILE A 160 -3.02 32.44 -12.99
CA ILE A 160 -2.74 31.57 -11.83
C ILE A 160 -3.77 31.81 -10.71
N SER A 161 -4.24 33.03 -10.51
CA SER A 161 -5.28 33.31 -9.51
C SER A 161 -6.63 32.71 -9.90
N CYS A 162 -7.03 32.78 -11.18
CA CYS A 162 -8.23 32.11 -11.68
C CYS A 162 -8.10 30.59 -11.55
N LEU A 163 -6.93 30.04 -11.87
CA LEU A 163 -6.66 28.61 -11.76
C LEU A 163 -6.76 28.13 -10.30
N LEU A 164 -6.13 28.86 -9.35
CA LEU A 164 -6.25 28.57 -7.91
C LEU A 164 -7.70 28.58 -7.44
N MET A 165 -8.49 29.56 -7.88
CA MET A 165 -9.90 29.65 -7.54
C MET A 165 -10.73 28.51 -8.16
N ALA A 166 -10.32 27.98 -9.31
CA ALA A 166 -11.01 26.90 -10.00
C ALA A 166 -10.75 25.51 -9.39
N VAL A 167 -9.61 25.31 -8.71
CA VAL A 167 -9.18 24.02 -8.13
C VAL A 167 -10.24 23.35 -7.23
N PRO A 168 -10.87 24.04 -6.26
CA PRO A 168 -11.90 23.43 -5.40
C PRO A 168 -13.11 22.89 -6.16
N PHE A 169 -13.38 23.43 -7.36
CA PHE A 169 -14.47 22.95 -8.22
C PHE A 169 -14.08 21.65 -8.92
N PHE A 170 -12.82 21.53 -9.37
CA PHE A 170 -12.31 20.32 -10.01
C PHE A 170 -12.32 19.13 -9.06
N ALA A 171 -11.85 19.34 -7.82
CA ALA A 171 -11.86 18.31 -6.77
C ALA A 171 -13.27 17.76 -6.45
N ARG A 172 -14.33 18.47 -6.86
CA ARG A 172 -15.73 18.07 -6.69
C ARG A 172 -16.40 17.58 -7.99
N GLY A 173 -15.62 17.30 -9.03
CA GLY A 173 -16.11 16.72 -10.27
C GLY A 173 -16.29 17.69 -11.44
N ALA A 174 -16.00 18.99 -11.28
CA ALA A 174 -15.99 19.90 -12.44
C ALA A 174 -14.82 19.56 -13.39
N PRO A 175 -15.00 19.64 -14.71
CA PRO A 175 -13.95 19.29 -15.66
C PRO A 175 -12.78 20.28 -15.60
N SER A 176 -11.56 19.77 -15.43
CA SER A 176 -10.30 20.54 -15.48
C SER A 176 -9.61 20.49 -16.85
N SER A 177 -10.19 19.76 -17.81
CA SER A 177 -9.56 19.41 -19.09
C SER A 177 -9.13 20.63 -19.91
N LYS A 178 -9.89 21.72 -19.93
CA LYS A 178 -9.51 22.93 -20.70
C LYS A 178 -8.26 23.61 -20.17
N TYR A 179 -8.11 23.72 -18.85
CA TYR A 179 -6.88 24.23 -18.26
C TYR A 179 -5.70 23.31 -18.55
N PHE A 180 -5.90 21.99 -18.43
CA PHE A 180 -4.86 21.01 -18.68
C PHE A 180 -4.39 20.98 -20.14
N GLU A 181 -5.34 21.02 -21.08
CA GLU A 181 -5.07 21.11 -22.52
C GLU A 181 -4.41 22.43 -22.90
N PHE A 182 -4.83 23.55 -22.31
CA PHE A 182 -4.20 24.86 -22.53
C PHE A 182 -2.73 24.85 -22.07
N MET A 183 -2.45 24.31 -20.88
CA MET A 183 -1.08 24.17 -20.37
C MET A 183 -0.19 23.31 -21.28
N ASN A 184 -0.74 22.21 -21.81
CA ASN A 184 -0.06 21.35 -22.78
C ASN A 184 0.20 22.07 -24.11
N ARG A 185 -0.83 22.69 -24.69
CA ARG A 185 -0.78 23.36 -25.99
C ARG A 185 0.21 24.53 -26.00
N HIS A 186 0.25 25.31 -24.92
CA HIS A 186 1.14 26.46 -24.80
C HIS A 186 2.48 26.16 -24.11
N HIS A 187 2.75 24.89 -23.82
CA HIS A 187 4.03 24.44 -23.24
C HIS A 187 4.43 25.25 -22.00
N ILE A 188 3.47 25.54 -21.11
CA ILE A 188 3.66 26.47 -19.97
C ILE A 188 4.81 26.01 -19.05
N LEU A 189 4.99 24.70 -18.89
CA LEU A 189 6.09 24.10 -18.11
C LEU A 189 7.49 24.47 -18.64
N HIS A 190 7.66 24.73 -19.94
CA HIS A 190 8.93 25.19 -20.51
C HIS A 190 9.26 26.63 -20.11
N HIS A 191 8.25 27.42 -19.75
CA HIS A 191 8.37 28.80 -19.30
C HIS A 191 8.38 28.92 -17.77
N PHE A 192 8.45 27.80 -17.04
CA PHE A 192 8.35 27.78 -15.58
C PHE A 192 9.34 28.73 -14.89
N ASP A 193 10.58 28.83 -15.40
CA ASP A 193 11.62 29.69 -14.84
C ASP A 193 11.30 31.19 -14.94
N LYS A 194 10.44 31.59 -15.87
CA LYS A 194 9.99 32.97 -16.09
C LYS A 194 8.83 33.37 -15.18
N LEU A 195 8.18 32.41 -14.53
CA LEU A 195 7.16 32.70 -13.51
C LEU A 195 7.82 33.35 -12.29
N THR A 196 7.08 34.20 -11.58
CA THR A 196 7.54 34.78 -10.32
C THR A 196 7.64 33.70 -9.23
N GLU A 197 8.61 33.79 -8.33
CA GLU A 197 8.82 32.75 -7.29
C GLU A 197 7.58 32.47 -6.44
N HIS A 198 6.78 33.51 -6.13
CA HIS A 198 5.56 33.35 -5.36
C HIS A 198 4.43 32.65 -6.13
N ARG A 199 4.50 32.61 -7.47
CA ARG A 199 3.51 31.95 -8.34
C ARG A 199 3.92 30.56 -8.81
N LYS A 200 5.21 30.24 -8.81
CA LYS A 200 5.73 28.91 -9.16
C LYS A 200 5.08 27.81 -8.32
N LEU A 201 5.01 27.99 -7.00
CA LEU A 201 4.39 26.99 -6.11
C LEU A 201 2.87 26.88 -6.32
N ASP A 202 2.19 28.02 -6.47
CA ASP A 202 0.75 28.06 -6.72
C ASP A 202 0.39 27.27 -7.97
N PHE A 203 1.13 27.50 -9.05
CA PHE A 203 0.96 26.82 -10.32
C PHE A 203 1.16 25.30 -10.17
N LEU A 204 2.22 24.86 -9.50
CA LEU A 204 2.50 23.44 -9.31
C LEU A 204 1.45 22.72 -8.45
N LYS A 205 0.91 23.39 -7.42
CA LYS A 205 -0.18 22.85 -6.61
C LYS A 205 -1.46 22.69 -7.43
N SER A 206 -1.86 23.73 -8.16
CA SER A 206 -3.02 23.62 -9.04
C SER A 206 -2.86 22.52 -10.08
N LEU A 207 -1.65 22.36 -10.63
CA LEU A 207 -1.35 21.28 -11.57
C LEU A 207 -1.43 19.89 -10.92
N ALA A 208 -0.95 19.75 -9.68
CA ALA A 208 -1.06 18.53 -8.91
C ALA A 208 -2.53 18.12 -8.69
N GLU A 209 -3.38 19.06 -8.27
CA GLU A 209 -4.80 18.80 -8.04
C GLU A 209 -5.53 18.40 -9.33
N MET A 210 -5.24 19.04 -10.47
CA MET A 210 -5.87 18.69 -11.75
C MET A 210 -5.36 17.37 -12.36
N SER A 211 -4.23 16.83 -11.89
CA SER A 211 -3.60 15.66 -12.51
C SER A 211 -4.43 14.37 -12.36
N SER A 212 -5.26 14.25 -11.31
CA SER A 212 -6.14 13.10 -11.08
C SER A 212 -7.28 12.97 -12.10
N ASP A 213 -7.67 14.07 -12.76
CA ASP A 213 -8.86 14.10 -13.63
C ASP A 213 -8.53 14.23 -15.13
N THR A 214 -7.24 14.21 -15.49
CA THR A 214 -6.79 14.28 -16.89
C THR A 214 -6.97 12.97 -17.67
N THR A 215 -6.99 13.04 -19.01
CA THR A 215 -7.09 11.88 -19.91
C THR A 215 -5.73 11.22 -20.15
N ALA A 216 -5.73 9.95 -20.59
CA ALA A 216 -4.50 9.23 -20.93
C ALA A 216 -3.68 9.92 -22.05
N GLN A 217 -4.35 10.47 -23.05
CA GLN A 217 -3.70 11.20 -24.15
C GLN A 217 -3.02 12.49 -23.65
N ALA A 218 -3.74 13.30 -22.88
CA ALA A 218 -3.20 14.53 -22.32
C ALA A 218 -2.07 14.27 -21.31
N ALA A 219 -2.19 13.18 -20.53
CA ALA A 219 -1.14 12.72 -19.63
C ALA A 219 0.13 12.36 -20.39
N GLY A 220 0.03 11.56 -21.45
CA GLY A 220 1.18 11.17 -22.28
C GLY A 220 1.91 12.36 -22.90
N GLN A 221 1.20 13.42 -23.30
CA GLN A 221 1.78 14.64 -23.84
C GLN A 221 2.51 15.50 -22.80
N MET A 222 2.00 15.53 -21.56
CA MET A 222 2.57 16.37 -20.49
C MET A 222 3.77 15.71 -19.80
N LEU A 223 3.79 14.38 -19.74
CA LEU A 223 4.75 13.57 -19.00
C LEU A 223 6.24 13.91 -19.30
N PRO A 224 6.66 14.13 -20.56
CA PRO A 224 8.03 14.55 -20.87
C PRO A 224 8.40 15.89 -20.23
N SER A 225 7.48 16.86 -20.25
CA SER A 225 7.71 18.20 -19.69
C SER A 225 7.85 18.17 -18.16
N ILE A 226 7.10 17.28 -17.49
CA ILE A 226 7.19 17.05 -16.03
C ILE A 226 8.53 16.43 -15.67
N ILE A 227 8.98 15.41 -16.41
CA ILE A 227 10.27 14.75 -16.17
C ILE A 227 11.43 15.72 -16.38
N GLU A 228 11.40 16.51 -17.45
CA GLU A 228 12.45 17.52 -17.70
C GLU A 228 12.47 18.61 -16.61
N LEU A 229 11.31 19.05 -16.14
CA LEU A 229 11.26 19.99 -15.02
C LEU A 229 11.74 19.36 -13.71
N LEU A 230 11.41 18.09 -13.44
CA LEU A 230 11.94 17.34 -12.29
C LEU A 230 13.46 17.19 -12.35
N LYS A 231 14.03 16.89 -13.53
CA LYS A 231 15.49 16.84 -13.72
C LYS A 231 16.15 18.18 -13.45
N LYS A 232 15.51 19.30 -13.79
CA LYS A 232 15.99 20.64 -13.44
C LYS A 232 15.88 20.94 -11.95
N CYS A 233 14.82 20.47 -11.29
CA CYS A 233 14.61 20.67 -9.86
C CYS A 233 15.47 19.74 -8.98
N ILE A 234 15.94 18.61 -9.50
CA ILE A 234 16.73 17.59 -8.78
C ILE A 234 18.19 17.64 -9.31
N PRO A 235 19.16 18.13 -8.51
CA PRO A 235 20.54 18.28 -8.97
C PRO A 235 21.24 16.95 -9.19
N ASP A 236 22.18 16.93 -10.15
CA ASP A 236 22.94 15.75 -10.57
C ASP A 236 24.06 15.33 -9.62
N THR A 237 24.48 16.21 -8.71
CA THR A 237 25.64 15.96 -7.85
C THR A 237 25.36 16.23 -6.38
N LYS A 238 26.10 15.52 -5.51
CA LYS A 238 25.97 15.57 -4.04
C LYS A 238 26.34 16.95 -3.43
N MET A 239 26.89 17.90 -4.18
CA MET A 239 27.39 19.18 -3.66
C MET A 239 26.39 20.33 -3.70
N GLU A 240 25.28 20.23 -4.45
CA GLU A 240 24.26 21.29 -4.62
C GLU A 240 22.97 21.04 -3.79
N ARG A 241 23.10 20.42 -2.61
CA ARG A 241 21.94 19.97 -1.81
C ARG A 241 21.20 21.09 -1.06
N GLU A 242 21.74 22.31 -1.02
CA GLU A 242 21.21 23.39 -0.17
C GLU A 242 20.21 24.33 -0.88
N SER A 243 20.13 24.31 -2.22
CA SER A 243 19.27 25.20 -3.02
C SER A 243 17.96 24.56 -3.52
N MET A 244 17.67 23.31 -3.13
CA MET A 244 16.58 22.51 -3.69
C MET A 244 15.22 22.85 -3.07
N ASN A 245 14.25 23.27 -3.90
CA ASN A 245 12.88 23.55 -3.45
C ASN A 245 12.05 22.26 -3.38
N ILE A 246 11.98 21.66 -2.19
CA ILE A 246 11.30 20.38 -1.97
C ILE A 246 9.80 20.46 -2.27
N SER A 247 9.16 21.60 -2.01
CA SER A 247 7.74 21.77 -2.32
C SER A 247 7.45 21.70 -3.82
N TYR A 248 8.39 22.12 -4.68
CA TYR A 248 8.26 21.96 -6.13
C TYR A 248 8.36 20.48 -6.53
N ILE A 249 9.36 19.78 -5.99
CA ILE A 249 9.59 18.35 -6.27
C ILE A 249 8.38 17.51 -5.82
N GLU A 250 7.83 17.81 -4.65
CA GLU A 250 6.66 17.13 -4.11
C GLU A 250 5.44 17.23 -5.03
N CYS A 251 5.10 18.46 -5.46
CA CYS A 251 4.00 18.68 -6.40
C CYS A 251 4.26 17.98 -7.74
N LEU A 252 5.48 18.08 -8.28
CA LEU A 252 5.84 17.48 -9.57
C LEU A 252 5.85 15.95 -9.54
N LEU A 253 6.29 15.34 -8.44
CA LEU A 253 6.23 13.88 -8.26
C LEU A 253 4.79 13.39 -8.12
N TYR A 254 3.94 14.15 -7.45
CA TYR A 254 2.50 13.85 -7.39
C TYR A 254 1.86 13.89 -8.77
N VAL A 255 2.18 14.91 -9.58
CA VAL A 255 1.72 14.97 -10.99
C VAL A 255 2.25 13.77 -11.76
N LEU A 256 3.57 13.51 -11.72
CA LEU A 256 4.20 12.38 -12.41
C LEU A 256 3.51 11.05 -12.08
N HIS A 257 3.16 10.83 -10.81
CA HIS A 257 2.44 9.65 -10.35
C HIS A 257 1.13 9.42 -11.12
N HIS A 258 0.26 10.42 -11.12
CA HIS A 258 -1.04 10.34 -11.79
C HIS A 258 -0.90 10.20 -13.30
N LEU A 259 0.06 10.91 -13.91
CA LEU A 259 0.27 10.83 -15.36
C LEU A 259 0.83 9.46 -15.78
N ALA A 260 1.75 8.90 -15.01
CA ALA A 260 2.38 7.61 -15.31
C ALA A 260 1.40 6.44 -15.23
N ILE A 261 0.45 6.48 -14.29
CA ILE A 261 -0.64 5.49 -14.20
C ILE A 261 -1.49 5.51 -15.48
N LYS A 262 -1.78 6.71 -15.99
CA LYS A 262 -2.66 6.91 -17.15
C LYS A 262 -1.98 6.69 -18.49
N ALA A 263 -0.67 6.93 -18.57
CA ALA A 263 0.13 6.78 -19.78
C ALA A 263 1.41 5.93 -19.53
N PRO A 264 1.26 4.64 -19.20
CA PRO A 264 2.38 3.80 -18.76
C PRO A 264 3.44 3.56 -19.84
N ALA A 265 3.05 3.51 -21.11
CA ALA A 265 4.00 3.39 -22.23
C ALA A 265 4.93 4.61 -22.33
N ALA A 266 4.35 5.82 -22.34
CA ALA A 266 5.13 7.05 -22.32
C ALA A 266 5.99 7.15 -21.05
N ALA A 267 5.47 6.76 -19.89
CA ALA A 267 6.24 6.74 -18.66
C ALA A 267 7.47 5.82 -18.75
N THR A 268 7.34 4.66 -19.39
CA THR A 268 8.43 3.71 -19.58
C THR A 268 9.54 4.27 -20.47
N ASP A 269 9.17 5.04 -21.51
CA ASP A 269 10.14 5.63 -22.43
C ASP A 269 10.95 6.77 -21.81
N PHE A 270 10.35 7.56 -20.90
CA PHE A 270 10.98 8.76 -20.34
C PHE A 270 11.57 8.57 -18.92
N CYS A 271 11.08 7.61 -18.13
CA CYS A 271 11.63 7.26 -16.80
C CYS A 271 12.82 6.29 -16.91
N ASN A 272 13.87 6.72 -17.61
CA ASN A 272 15.07 5.92 -17.82
C ASN A 272 15.95 5.76 -16.56
N GLU A 273 16.97 4.91 -16.64
CA GLU A 273 17.90 4.61 -15.53
C GLU A 273 18.53 5.88 -14.93
N GLU A 274 18.88 6.86 -15.76
CA GLU A 274 19.43 8.15 -15.32
C GLU A 274 18.43 8.92 -14.44
N PHE A 275 17.18 9.01 -14.84
CA PHE A 275 16.13 9.66 -14.06
C PHE A 275 15.89 8.94 -12.73
N MET A 276 15.90 7.60 -12.73
CA MET A 276 15.74 6.79 -11.52
C MET A 276 16.89 7.02 -10.51
N LEU A 277 18.13 7.17 -10.99
CA LEU A 277 19.27 7.52 -10.14
C LEU A 277 19.13 8.92 -9.51
N ARG A 278 18.55 9.88 -10.23
CA ARG A 278 18.24 11.22 -9.66
C ARG A 278 17.17 11.14 -8.57
N LEU A 279 16.14 10.30 -8.72
CA LEU A 279 15.10 10.10 -7.70
C LEU A 279 15.65 9.46 -6.40
N ASP A 280 16.67 8.63 -6.51
CA ASP A 280 17.37 8.04 -5.36
C ASP A 280 18.04 9.11 -4.47
N CYS A 281 18.45 10.25 -5.06
CA CYS A 281 18.94 11.42 -4.33
C CYS A 281 17.84 12.06 -3.47
N VAL A 282 16.64 12.24 -4.04
CA VAL A 282 15.46 12.77 -3.34
C VAL A 282 15.10 11.89 -2.14
N ARG A 283 15.11 10.56 -2.31
CA ARG A 283 14.88 9.59 -1.22
C ARG A 283 15.82 9.78 -0.03
N SER A 284 17.11 10.00 -0.30
CA SER A 284 18.14 10.18 0.73
C SER A 284 17.94 11.49 1.52
N ILE A 285 17.64 12.58 0.81
CA ILE A 285 17.42 13.91 1.41
C ILE A 285 16.13 13.92 2.24
N THR A 286 15.07 13.32 1.71
CA THR A 286 13.79 13.16 2.41
C THR A 286 13.96 12.41 3.72
N ARG A 287 14.71 11.30 3.73
CA ARG A 287 15.01 10.54 4.95
C ARG A 287 15.78 11.37 5.98
N ALA A 288 16.76 12.16 5.53
CA ALA A 288 17.53 13.04 6.41
C ALA A 288 16.67 14.17 7.01
N ARG A 289 15.77 14.77 6.22
CA ARG A 289 14.83 15.79 6.71
C ARG A 289 13.80 15.22 7.67
N LEU A 290 13.24 14.04 7.39
CA LEU A 290 12.32 13.36 8.31
C LEU A 290 12.99 13.13 9.67
N LYS A 291 14.25 12.68 9.69
CA LYS A 291 15.04 12.51 10.91
C LYS A 291 15.26 13.83 11.66
N LYS A 292 15.50 14.94 10.94
CA LYS A 292 15.65 16.28 11.53
C LYS A 292 14.32 16.78 12.11
N LEU A 293 13.23 16.66 11.36
CA LEU A 293 11.87 17.04 11.79
C LEU A 293 11.45 16.25 13.03
N ASP A 294 11.78 14.96 13.09
CA ASP A 294 11.52 14.09 14.24
C ASP A 294 12.23 14.56 15.52
N THR A 295 13.41 15.17 15.38
CA THR A 295 14.17 15.73 16.51
C THR A 295 13.79 17.16 16.90
N THR A 296 13.10 17.92 16.04
CA THR A 296 12.80 19.35 16.27
C THR A 296 11.31 19.67 16.52
N LEU A 297 10.38 18.78 16.17
CA LEU A 297 8.95 19.00 16.40
C LEU A 297 8.53 18.63 17.84
N ALA A 298 7.79 19.53 18.49
CA ALA A 298 7.21 19.27 19.80
C ALA A 298 6.10 18.19 19.71
N LYS A 299 5.86 17.46 20.81
CA LYS A 299 4.97 16.29 20.88
C LYS A 299 3.52 16.55 20.43
N ASP A 300 3.07 17.81 20.44
CA ASP A 300 1.68 18.20 20.18
C ASP A 300 1.37 18.44 18.69
N ASP A 301 2.39 18.56 17.82
CA ASP A 301 2.23 18.75 16.37
C ASP A 301 2.19 17.42 15.58
N LYS A 302 1.95 16.29 16.25
CA LYS A 302 1.87 14.96 15.60
C LYS A 302 0.76 14.85 14.53
N LYS A 303 -0.26 15.71 14.56
CA LYS A 303 -1.26 15.82 13.48
C LYS A 303 -0.70 16.42 12.19
N VAL A 304 0.28 17.34 12.29
CA VAL A 304 0.98 17.88 11.11
C VAL A 304 1.87 16.80 10.47
N LYS A 305 2.31 15.80 11.26
CA LYS A 305 3.01 14.60 10.77
C LYS A 305 2.15 13.73 9.86
N SER A 306 0.81 13.72 10.00
CA SER A 306 -0.10 13.01 9.10
C SER A 306 -0.52 13.86 7.88
N LEU A 307 -0.33 15.18 7.94
CA LEU A 307 -0.80 16.13 6.92
C LEU A 307 0.31 16.76 6.07
N CYS A 308 1.58 16.68 6.50
CA CYS A 308 2.71 17.07 5.67
C CYS A 308 2.91 16.03 4.56
N LEU A 309 2.49 16.43 3.36
CA LEU A 309 2.70 15.81 2.06
C LEU A 309 4.06 15.12 1.91
N LEU A 310 4.07 13.86 2.31
CA LEU A 310 5.09 12.88 1.99
C LEU A 310 4.51 11.46 2.00
N THR A 311 3.21 11.34 2.24
CA THR A 311 2.41 10.15 1.96
C THR A 311 2.37 9.85 0.47
N GLY A 312 2.29 10.87 -0.41
CA GLY A 312 2.38 10.68 -1.86
C GLY A 312 3.76 10.23 -2.37
N LEU A 313 4.85 10.67 -1.72
CA LEU A 313 6.21 10.23 -2.03
C LEU A 313 6.47 8.80 -1.54
N ILE A 314 5.96 8.46 -0.35
CA ILE A 314 5.97 7.08 0.14
C ILE A 314 5.12 6.21 -0.78
N TYR A 315 3.91 6.62 -1.19
CA TYR A 315 3.03 5.86 -2.09
C TYR A 315 3.58 5.77 -3.52
N PHE A 316 4.27 6.78 -4.04
CA PHE A 316 5.01 6.70 -5.31
C PHE A 316 6.20 5.73 -5.21
N PHE A 317 6.95 5.75 -4.11
CA PHE A 317 7.98 4.75 -3.82
C PHE A 317 7.41 3.39 -3.40
N TYR A 318 6.16 3.28 -2.94
CA TYR A 318 5.46 2.05 -2.53
C TYR A 318 4.85 1.36 -3.75
N LEU A 319 4.25 2.12 -4.66
CA LEU A 319 3.76 1.64 -5.96
C LEU A 319 4.89 1.32 -6.95
N LEU A 320 6.07 1.95 -6.81
CA LEU A 320 7.30 1.51 -7.47
C LEU A 320 8.07 0.43 -6.68
N ARG A 321 7.71 0.14 -5.42
CA ARG A 321 8.36 -0.92 -4.61
C ARG A 321 7.59 -2.23 -4.51
N ASP A 322 6.31 -2.28 -4.86
CA ASP A 322 5.63 -3.56 -5.07
C ASP A 322 5.76 -4.07 -6.53
N SER A 323 6.55 -3.38 -7.35
CA SER A 323 7.00 -3.83 -8.68
C SER A 323 8.37 -4.51 -8.68
N THR A 324 8.96 -4.86 -7.53
CA THR A 324 10.30 -5.47 -7.49
C THR A 324 10.34 -6.97 -7.79
N CYS A 325 9.21 -7.60 -8.09
CA CYS A 325 9.23 -8.88 -8.80
C CYS A 325 8.93 -8.59 -10.27
N PRO A 326 9.87 -8.88 -11.19
CA PRO A 326 9.54 -8.95 -12.60
C PRO A 326 8.24 -9.75 -12.77
N ILE A 327 7.33 -9.32 -13.64
CA ILE A 327 6.16 -10.15 -13.96
C ILE A 327 6.68 -11.36 -14.73
N ALA A 328 6.08 -12.55 -14.54
CA ALA A 328 6.45 -13.71 -15.34
C ALA A 328 6.39 -13.40 -16.86
N PRO A 329 7.30 -13.98 -17.67
CA PRO A 329 7.30 -13.77 -19.10
C PRO A 329 5.99 -14.25 -19.72
N ILE A 330 5.53 -13.58 -20.77
CA ILE A 330 4.41 -14.07 -21.58
C ILE A 330 4.84 -15.35 -22.31
N ARG A 331 3.90 -16.26 -22.57
CA ARG A 331 4.17 -17.48 -23.35
C ARG A 331 4.72 -17.09 -24.74
N SER A 332 5.84 -17.69 -25.12
CA SER A 332 6.53 -17.42 -26.40
C SER A 332 6.26 -18.52 -27.42
N ASP A 333 6.38 -18.21 -28.72
CA ASP A 333 6.24 -19.21 -29.79
C ASP A 333 7.21 -20.39 -29.63
N ALA A 334 8.41 -20.12 -29.10
CA ALA A 334 9.41 -21.15 -28.84
C ALA A 334 8.96 -22.11 -27.72
N LEU A 335 8.36 -21.57 -26.64
CA LEU A 335 7.76 -22.39 -25.59
C LEU A 335 6.59 -23.20 -26.14
N GLU A 336 5.70 -22.59 -26.92
CA GLU A 336 4.57 -23.30 -27.54
C GLU A 336 5.02 -24.45 -28.44
N SER A 337 6.11 -24.27 -29.19
CA SER A 337 6.70 -25.34 -29.99
C SER A 337 7.21 -26.49 -29.11
N VAL A 338 7.98 -26.18 -28.06
CA VAL A 338 8.52 -27.22 -27.17
C VAL A 338 7.41 -27.93 -26.39
N SER A 339 6.40 -27.21 -25.90
CA SER A 339 5.27 -27.80 -25.20
C SER A 339 4.47 -28.74 -26.11
N LYS A 340 4.35 -28.43 -27.41
CA LYS A 340 3.75 -29.34 -28.40
C LYS A 340 4.59 -30.60 -28.62
N ASP A 341 5.92 -30.46 -28.72
CA ASP A 341 6.83 -31.60 -28.86
C ASP A 341 6.76 -32.54 -27.64
N CYS A 342 6.51 -31.97 -26.46
CA CYS A 342 6.44 -32.67 -25.18
C CYS A 342 5.01 -33.02 -24.73
N LYS A 343 3.98 -32.74 -25.57
CA LYS A 343 2.57 -32.73 -25.14
C LYS A 343 2.11 -34.04 -24.51
N LEU A 344 2.49 -35.17 -25.10
CA LEU A 344 2.15 -36.50 -24.56
C LEU A 344 2.66 -36.70 -23.12
N ASN A 345 3.92 -36.33 -22.85
CA ASN A 345 4.50 -36.48 -21.50
C ASN A 345 3.89 -35.49 -20.50
N LEU A 346 3.59 -34.27 -20.95
CA LEU A 346 2.94 -33.25 -20.13
C LEU A 346 1.50 -33.65 -19.78
N ASP A 347 0.75 -34.20 -20.71
CA ASP A 347 -0.62 -34.67 -20.47
C ASP A 347 -0.63 -35.90 -19.56
N ASP A 348 0.31 -36.84 -19.74
CA ASP A 348 0.41 -38.08 -18.95
C ASP A 348 0.95 -37.86 -17.54
N THR A 349 1.86 -36.90 -17.36
CA THR A 349 2.65 -36.79 -16.12
C THR A 349 2.73 -35.39 -15.52
N GLY A 350 2.29 -34.36 -16.25
CA GLY A 350 2.37 -32.94 -15.85
C GLY A 350 3.77 -32.35 -15.94
N ILE A 351 4.77 -33.14 -16.35
CA ILE A 351 6.16 -32.70 -16.47
C ILE A 351 6.83 -33.34 -17.70
N CYS A 352 7.89 -32.71 -18.21
CA CYS A 352 8.71 -33.30 -19.26
C CYS A 352 10.19 -32.93 -19.10
N ASP A 353 11.07 -33.91 -19.18
CA ASP A 353 12.51 -33.67 -19.26
C ASP A 353 12.84 -33.04 -20.62
N LEU A 354 13.60 -31.95 -20.59
CA LEU A 354 14.02 -31.22 -21.77
C LEU A 354 15.49 -31.48 -22.09
N THR A 355 15.78 -31.53 -23.40
CA THR A 355 17.15 -31.50 -23.91
C THR A 355 17.74 -30.10 -23.80
N ASP A 356 19.07 -29.98 -23.76
CA ASP A 356 19.74 -28.67 -23.71
C ASP A 356 19.37 -27.75 -24.88
N LYS A 357 19.11 -28.32 -26.06
CA LYS A 357 18.64 -27.55 -27.23
C LYS A 357 17.24 -26.95 -27.01
N GLN A 358 16.32 -27.70 -26.42
CA GLN A 358 14.98 -27.21 -26.10
C GLN A 358 15.03 -26.14 -24.99
N VAL A 359 15.91 -26.30 -24.00
CA VAL A 359 16.10 -25.27 -22.97
C VAL A 359 16.68 -23.99 -23.58
N GLN A 360 17.65 -24.10 -24.51
CA GLN A 360 18.22 -22.96 -25.25
C GLN A 360 17.20 -22.27 -26.15
N SER A 361 16.19 -22.97 -26.67
CA SER A 361 15.16 -22.33 -27.50
C SER A 361 14.15 -21.54 -26.65
N ILE A 362 13.90 -21.96 -25.41
CA ILE A 362 12.96 -21.28 -24.51
C ILE A 362 13.61 -20.08 -23.81
N LEU A 363 14.88 -20.20 -23.40
CA LEU A 363 15.59 -19.18 -22.63
C LEU A 363 16.51 -18.33 -23.51
N ASP A 364 16.65 -17.04 -23.18
CA ASP A 364 17.73 -16.24 -23.76
C ASP A 364 19.12 -16.76 -23.37
N TYR A 365 20.15 -16.31 -24.09
CA TYR A 365 21.52 -16.76 -23.90
C TYR A 365 22.02 -16.57 -22.46
N SER A 366 21.67 -15.45 -21.81
CA SER A 366 22.11 -15.14 -20.44
C SER A 366 21.47 -16.10 -19.43
N LYS A 367 20.15 -16.28 -19.50
CA LYS A 367 19.38 -17.17 -18.62
C LYS A 367 19.81 -18.62 -18.81
N TYR A 368 19.95 -19.07 -20.06
CA TYR A 368 20.44 -20.42 -20.35
C TYR A 368 21.83 -20.68 -19.76
N HIS A 369 22.75 -19.69 -19.86
CA HIS A 369 24.09 -19.83 -19.30
C HIS A 369 24.04 -19.96 -17.77
N GLN A 370 23.16 -19.24 -17.08
CA GLN A 370 22.99 -19.35 -15.63
C GLN A 370 22.49 -20.75 -15.23
N VAL A 371 21.44 -21.25 -15.90
CA VAL A 371 20.88 -22.59 -15.68
C VAL A 371 21.94 -23.67 -15.90
N SER A 372 22.67 -23.59 -17.02
CA SER A 372 23.65 -24.60 -17.42
C SER A 372 24.87 -24.70 -16.48
N ARG A 373 25.25 -23.59 -15.82
CA ARG A 373 26.36 -23.59 -14.86
C ARG A 373 26.06 -24.42 -13.61
N ASN A 374 24.82 -24.36 -13.12
CA ASN A 374 24.43 -24.94 -11.82
C ASN A 374 23.68 -26.27 -11.96
N LYS A 375 23.03 -26.56 -13.10
CA LYS A 375 22.21 -27.77 -13.23
C LYS A 375 23.02 -29.08 -13.10
N ASN A 376 22.38 -30.06 -12.48
CA ASN A 376 22.77 -31.45 -12.42
C ASN A 376 21.66 -32.31 -13.04
N GLY A 377 21.91 -32.87 -14.23
CA GLY A 377 20.93 -33.62 -15.00
C GLY A 377 20.12 -32.76 -16.00
N ALA A 378 18.93 -33.25 -16.33
CA ALA A 378 17.99 -32.59 -17.23
C ALA A 378 17.21 -31.48 -16.53
N CYS A 379 16.79 -30.46 -17.30
CA CYS A 379 15.79 -29.52 -16.84
C CYS A 379 14.40 -30.12 -17.08
N VAL A 380 13.49 -29.90 -16.14
CA VAL A 380 12.12 -30.41 -16.16
C VAL A 380 11.19 -29.24 -16.44
N LEU A 381 10.42 -29.34 -17.52
CA LEU A 381 9.33 -28.43 -17.82
C LEU A 381 8.07 -28.92 -17.13
N ASN A 382 7.43 -28.05 -16.34
CA ASN A 382 6.06 -28.19 -15.88
C ASN A 382 5.23 -27.14 -16.61
N ASP A 383 4.23 -27.57 -17.36
CA ASP A 383 3.37 -26.69 -18.15
C ASP A 383 1.95 -27.23 -18.14
N ASN A 384 0.99 -26.36 -17.83
CA ASN A 384 -0.45 -26.66 -17.87
C ASN A 384 -1.19 -25.78 -18.90
N ASP A 385 -0.48 -25.34 -19.93
CA ASP A 385 -0.91 -24.41 -20.98
C ASP A 385 -1.19 -22.97 -20.48
N ASP A 386 -1.36 -22.76 -19.18
CA ASP A 386 -1.57 -21.45 -18.55
C ASP A 386 -0.28 -20.91 -17.91
N ILE A 387 0.48 -21.77 -17.25
CA ILE A 387 1.70 -21.46 -16.50
C ILE A 387 2.77 -22.51 -16.80
N ALA A 388 3.92 -22.06 -17.27
CA ALA A 388 5.09 -22.87 -17.57
C ALA A 388 6.28 -22.50 -16.67
N MET A 389 6.81 -23.52 -15.99
CA MET A 389 7.93 -23.43 -15.06
C MET A 389 9.01 -24.44 -15.45
N LEU A 390 10.25 -23.97 -15.51
CA LEU A 390 11.40 -24.83 -15.70
C LEU A 390 12.07 -25.08 -14.34
N GLY A 391 12.20 -26.34 -13.92
CA GLY A 391 12.86 -26.74 -12.67
C GLY A 391 14.03 -27.68 -12.90
N TRP A 392 15.05 -27.66 -12.03
CA TRP A 392 16.18 -28.58 -12.11
C TRP A 392 16.86 -28.77 -10.75
N GLN A 393 17.64 -29.85 -10.62
CA GLN A 393 18.50 -30.07 -9.46
C GLN A 393 19.83 -29.35 -9.62
N MET A 394 20.34 -28.80 -8.53
CA MET A 394 21.64 -28.13 -8.43
C MET A 394 22.79 -29.13 -8.33
N LYS A 395 24.00 -28.67 -8.67
CA LYS A 395 25.23 -29.41 -8.40
C LYS A 395 25.53 -29.43 -6.91
N LYS A 396 25.90 -30.61 -6.39
CA LYS A 396 26.22 -30.79 -4.96
C LYS A 396 27.39 -29.94 -4.46
N SER A 397 28.33 -29.57 -5.33
CA SER A 397 29.45 -28.68 -5.00
C SER A 397 28.99 -27.32 -4.49
N ASP A 398 27.90 -26.81 -5.05
CA ASP A 398 27.40 -25.45 -4.82
C ASP A 398 26.65 -25.35 -3.48
N LEU A 399 26.44 -26.49 -2.82
CA LEU A 399 25.74 -26.64 -1.55
C LEU A 399 26.68 -27.08 -0.41
N SER A 400 27.99 -26.98 -0.62
CA SER A 400 29.02 -27.41 0.35
C SER A 400 29.01 -26.63 1.67
N PHE A 401 28.38 -25.46 1.71
CA PHE A 401 28.20 -24.66 2.93
C PHE A 401 27.03 -25.14 3.81
N LEU A 402 26.17 -26.04 3.30
CA LEU A 402 25.03 -26.54 4.08
C LEU A 402 25.48 -27.51 5.16
N GLU A 403 24.92 -27.34 6.35
CA GLU A 403 25.06 -28.21 7.49
C GLU A 403 23.71 -28.39 8.19
N THR A 404 23.61 -29.44 9.03
CA THR A 404 22.38 -29.65 9.80
C THR A 404 22.29 -28.60 10.90
N ALA A 405 21.19 -27.86 10.92
CA ALA A 405 20.97 -26.76 11.86
C ALA A 405 19.48 -26.66 12.21
N GLY A 406 19.19 -26.20 13.42
CA GLY A 406 17.81 -26.09 13.92
C GLY A 406 17.15 -27.43 14.25
N GLU A 407 15.91 -27.36 14.70
CA GLU A 407 15.14 -28.50 15.19
C GLU A 407 13.65 -28.28 14.94
N GLN A 408 12.99 -29.33 14.47
CA GLN A 408 11.56 -29.34 14.19
C GLN A 408 10.75 -29.29 15.50
N GLY A 409 9.65 -28.55 15.52
CA GLY A 409 8.72 -28.41 16.65
C GLY A 409 8.97 -27.20 17.54
N ARG A 410 9.86 -26.28 17.15
CA ARG A 410 10.29 -25.16 18.01
C ARG A 410 9.27 -24.06 18.13
N SER A 411 8.58 -23.72 17.05
CA SER A 411 7.59 -22.64 17.00
C SER A 411 6.21 -23.05 17.51
N GLY A 412 6.13 -24.08 18.35
CA GLY A 412 4.87 -24.55 18.94
C GLY A 412 4.05 -25.45 18.01
N GLU A 413 2.80 -25.70 18.39
CA GLU A 413 1.91 -26.62 17.68
C GLU A 413 1.58 -26.16 16.26
N VAL A 414 1.32 -27.14 15.38
CA VAL A 414 0.83 -26.87 14.02
C VAL A 414 -0.62 -26.38 14.11
N ARG A 415 -0.87 -25.19 13.57
CA ARG A 415 -2.19 -24.57 13.53
C ARG A 415 -2.82 -24.72 12.15
N ASP A 416 -4.13 -24.46 12.04
CA ASP A 416 -4.89 -24.71 10.82
C ASP A 416 -5.67 -23.47 10.35
N GLN A 417 -5.18 -22.87 9.27
CA GLN A 417 -5.84 -21.78 8.55
C GLN A 417 -7.01 -22.26 7.67
N LEU A 418 -7.22 -23.58 7.57
CA LEU A 418 -8.17 -24.22 6.67
C LEU A 418 -7.93 -23.77 5.22
N PHE A 419 -9.00 -23.40 4.51
CA PHE A 419 -8.96 -22.93 3.12
C PHE A 419 -8.85 -21.39 3.02
N HIS A 420 -8.45 -20.70 4.09
CA HIS A 420 -8.32 -19.24 4.12
C HIS A 420 -6.94 -18.77 3.68
N LEU A 421 -6.84 -17.52 3.22
CA LEU A 421 -5.60 -16.93 2.70
C LEU A 421 -4.68 -16.35 3.79
N LEU A 422 -4.61 -17.00 4.96
CA LEU A 422 -3.99 -16.44 6.17
C LEU A 422 -2.57 -16.92 6.47
N CYS A 423 -1.95 -17.71 5.60
CA CYS A 423 -0.61 -18.27 5.85
C CYS A 423 0.41 -17.22 6.35
N TRP A 424 0.34 -16.00 5.83
CA TRP A 424 1.20 -14.88 6.22
C TRP A 424 1.01 -14.44 7.67
N ALA A 425 -0.24 -14.43 8.15
CA ALA A 425 -0.58 -14.08 9.52
C ALA A 425 -0.17 -15.19 10.51
N TYR A 426 -0.37 -16.47 10.13
CA TYR A 426 0.06 -17.62 10.93
C TYR A 426 1.59 -17.70 11.03
N ALA A 427 2.30 -17.61 9.91
CA ALA A 427 3.77 -17.62 9.91
C ALA A 427 4.33 -16.40 10.66
N GLY A 428 3.75 -15.21 10.46
CA GLY A 428 4.12 -13.99 11.19
C GLY A 428 3.96 -14.11 12.71
N SER A 429 2.82 -14.64 13.17
CA SER A 429 2.55 -14.84 14.60
C SER A 429 3.43 -15.93 15.22
N ASP A 430 3.70 -17.03 14.51
CA ASP A 430 4.63 -18.09 14.97
C ASP A 430 6.05 -17.55 15.14
N LEU A 431 6.52 -16.70 14.20
CA LEU A 431 7.82 -16.04 14.27
C LEU A 431 7.94 -15.14 15.51
N VAL A 432 6.92 -14.33 15.77
CA VAL A 432 6.88 -13.43 16.93
C VAL A 432 6.90 -14.26 18.21
N SER A 433 6.00 -15.23 18.33
CA SER A 433 5.84 -16.05 19.54
C SER A 433 7.13 -16.75 19.92
N TYR A 434 7.74 -17.46 18.95
CA TYR A 434 8.97 -18.17 19.22
C TYR A 434 10.15 -17.25 19.50
N GLN A 435 10.27 -16.11 18.79
CA GLN A 435 11.36 -15.17 19.07
C GLN A 435 11.26 -14.60 20.48
N ARG A 436 10.04 -14.39 20.99
CA ARG A 436 9.81 -13.97 22.38
C ARG A 436 10.22 -15.05 23.39
N LEU A 437 9.88 -16.30 23.15
CA LEU A 437 10.37 -17.44 23.93
C LEU A 437 11.91 -17.49 23.92
N LEU A 438 12.54 -17.42 22.75
CA LEU A 438 13.99 -17.51 22.58
C LEU A 438 14.72 -16.40 23.37
N GLN A 439 14.13 -15.22 23.47
CA GLN A 439 14.69 -14.08 24.20
C GLN A 439 14.22 -14.00 25.65
N LYS A 440 13.54 -15.04 26.17
CA LYS A 440 13.04 -15.14 27.55
C LYS A 440 12.00 -14.09 27.93
N TRP A 441 11.31 -13.54 26.93
CA TRP A 441 10.11 -12.72 27.15
C TRP A 441 8.89 -13.58 27.47
N GLU A 442 8.94 -14.87 27.13
CA GLU A 442 7.91 -15.87 27.44
C GLU A 442 8.58 -17.14 27.99
N ARG A 443 7.86 -17.92 28.81
CA ARG A 443 8.33 -19.21 29.33
C ARG A 443 8.01 -20.39 28.42
N LYS A 444 6.96 -20.26 27.60
CA LYS A 444 6.49 -21.24 26.61
C LYS A 444 6.09 -20.50 25.34
N THR A 445 6.00 -21.22 24.22
CA THR A 445 5.49 -20.66 22.98
C THR A 445 3.98 -20.41 23.13
N LEU A 446 3.53 -19.19 22.87
CA LEU A 446 2.12 -18.80 22.98
C LEU A 446 1.48 -18.67 21.59
N PRO A 447 0.29 -19.21 21.34
CA PRO A 447 -0.41 -18.94 20.08
C PRO A 447 -0.85 -17.47 20.06
N LEU A 448 -0.44 -16.72 19.04
CA LEU A 448 -0.82 -15.31 18.85
C LEU A 448 -1.80 -15.18 17.68
N CYS A 449 -2.77 -14.28 17.81
CA CYS A 449 -4.01 -14.31 17.05
C CYS A 449 -3.85 -13.92 15.56
N PRO A 450 -3.96 -14.86 14.61
CA PRO A 450 -3.90 -14.55 13.18
C PRO A 450 -5.16 -13.82 12.70
N TRP A 451 -6.29 -14.01 13.37
CA TRP A 451 -7.54 -13.30 13.09
C TRP A 451 -7.37 -11.79 13.33
N TYR A 452 -6.73 -11.41 14.43
CA TYR A 452 -6.35 -10.02 14.70
C TYR A 452 -5.52 -9.42 13.56
N LEU A 453 -4.47 -10.11 13.14
CA LEU A 453 -3.66 -9.64 12.01
C LEU A 453 -4.49 -9.50 10.72
N CYS A 454 -5.40 -10.44 10.43
CA CYS A 454 -6.30 -10.33 9.30
C CYS A 454 -7.20 -9.10 9.39
N ALA A 455 -7.77 -8.82 10.55
CA ALA A 455 -8.74 -7.73 10.71
C ALA A 455 -8.07 -6.33 10.67
N PHE A 456 -6.86 -6.19 11.21
CA PHE A 456 -6.28 -4.88 11.50
C PHE A 456 -5.03 -4.54 10.68
N CYS A 457 -4.43 -5.49 9.95
CA CYS A 457 -3.22 -5.20 9.18
C CYS A 457 -3.49 -4.41 7.89
N GLU A 458 -4.52 -4.79 7.13
CA GLU A 458 -4.97 -4.10 5.90
C GLU A 458 -6.51 -4.14 5.88
N PRO A 459 -7.18 -3.40 6.79
CA PRO A 459 -8.65 -3.44 6.92
C PRO A 459 -9.39 -3.06 5.64
N GLU A 460 -8.75 -2.29 4.76
CA GLU A 460 -9.27 -1.95 3.44
C GLU A 460 -9.50 -3.18 2.55
N LYS A 461 -8.75 -4.27 2.73
CA LYS A 461 -8.88 -5.50 1.91
C LYS A 461 -9.99 -6.44 2.37
N LEU A 462 -10.63 -6.17 3.51
CA LEU A 462 -11.66 -7.03 4.06
C LEU A 462 -12.87 -7.09 3.11
N GLY A 463 -13.13 -8.28 2.56
CA GLY A 463 -14.25 -8.48 1.63
C GLY A 463 -13.97 -8.05 0.19
N GLU A 464 -12.75 -7.59 -0.13
CA GLU A 464 -12.35 -7.18 -1.49
C GLU A 464 -11.81 -8.35 -2.34
N GLU A 465 -11.66 -9.55 -1.76
CA GLU A 465 -11.07 -10.69 -2.47
C GLU A 465 -12.04 -11.21 -3.55
N GLU A 466 -11.77 -10.83 -4.80
CA GLU A 466 -12.50 -11.28 -5.99
C GLU A 466 -11.88 -12.55 -6.58
N ILE A 467 -12.69 -13.60 -6.73
CA ILE A 467 -12.34 -14.75 -7.56
C ILE A 467 -12.82 -14.48 -8.98
N LEU A 468 -11.99 -14.80 -9.97
CA LEU A 468 -12.43 -14.87 -11.36
C LEU A 468 -13.18 -16.18 -11.55
N ASP A 469 -14.43 -16.11 -12.00
CA ASP A 469 -15.17 -17.29 -12.40
C ASP A 469 -14.60 -17.87 -13.71
N ARG A 470 -15.25 -18.92 -14.21
CA ARG A 470 -14.84 -19.63 -15.44
C ARG A 470 -14.83 -18.76 -16.68
N ASN A 471 -15.60 -17.68 -16.67
CA ASN A 471 -15.74 -16.74 -17.76
C ASN A 471 -14.84 -15.52 -17.58
N GLY A 472 -14.04 -15.48 -16.50
CA GLY A 472 -13.19 -14.35 -16.17
C GLY A 472 -13.95 -13.20 -15.51
N GLU A 473 -15.16 -13.42 -15.01
CA GLU A 473 -15.94 -12.40 -14.29
C GLU A 473 -15.55 -12.38 -12.81
N LYS A 474 -15.43 -11.18 -12.25
CA LYS A 474 -15.11 -10.96 -10.84
C LYS A 474 -16.30 -11.34 -9.98
N LYS A 475 -16.07 -12.24 -9.01
CA LYS A 475 -17.07 -12.69 -8.05
C LYS A 475 -16.55 -12.57 -6.62
N ILE A 476 -17.36 -11.98 -5.75
CA ILE A 476 -17.09 -11.90 -4.31
C ILE A 476 -17.20 -13.31 -3.69
N LEU A 477 -16.23 -13.65 -2.86
CA LEU A 477 -16.24 -14.88 -2.06
C LEU A 477 -17.32 -14.82 -0.97
N VAL A 478 -18.28 -15.74 -1.05
CA VAL A 478 -19.34 -15.90 -0.04
C VAL A 478 -19.42 -17.34 0.45
N ASP A 479 -19.80 -17.52 1.72
CA ASP A 479 -20.04 -18.83 2.30
C ASP A 479 -21.37 -19.45 1.81
N ARG A 480 -21.68 -20.66 2.29
CA ARG A 480 -22.93 -21.38 1.94
C ARG A 480 -24.23 -20.64 2.32
N HIS A 481 -24.15 -19.61 3.16
CA HIS A 481 -25.27 -18.78 3.59
C HIS A 481 -25.24 -17.38 2.95
N GLY A 482 -24.34 -17.14 1.99
CA GLY A 482 -24.21 -15.85 1.30
C GLY A 482 -23.43 -14.79 2.06
N ARG A 483 -22.73 -15.14 3.15
CA ARG A 483 -21.93 -14.20 3.94
C ARG A 483 -20.56 -13.99 3.28
N VAL A 484 -20.13 -12.73 3.17
CA VAL A 484 -18.86 -12.36 2.55
C VAL A 484 -17.68 -12.87 3.39
N HIS A 485 -16.67 -13.42 2.71
CA HIS A 485 -15.39 -13.77 3.33
C HIS A 485 -14.52 -12.51 3.46
N HIS A 486 -13.96 -12.27 4.65
CA HIS A 486 -13.07 -11.15 4.92
C HIS A 486 -11.58 -11.54 4.91
N CYS A 487 -11.24 -12.81 4.64
CA CYS A 487 -9.85 -13.23 4.57
C CYS A 487 -9.20 -12.84 3.23
N TYR A 488 -7.97 -12.34 3.29
CA TYR A 488 -7.18 -11.94 2.11
C TYR A 488 -5.73 -12.39 2.24
N GLY A 489 -5.04 -12.44 1.09
CA GLY A 489 -3.61 -12.73 1.03
C GLY A 489 -2.73 -11.54 1.41
N GLY A 490 -1.74 -11.76 2.27
CA GLY A 490 -0.76 -10.76 2.71
C GLY A 490 0.66 -11.31 2.72
N THR A 491 1.59 -10.58 3.33
CA THR A 491 3.00 -10.99 3.46
C THR A 491 3.42 -11.04 4.92
N ILE A 492 4.39 -11.91 5.25
CA ILE A 492 4.97 -11.98 6.61
C ILE A 492 5.47 -10.60 7.06
N GLU A 493 6.07 -9.82 6.15
CA GLU A 493 6.54 -8.46 6.47
C GLU A 493 5.43 -7.53 6.95
N LYS A 494 4.25 -7.59 6.32
CA LYS A 494 3.11 -6.76 6.73
C LYS A 494 2.63 -7.15 8.12
N ALA A 495 2.51 -8.45 8.40
CA ALA A 495 2.23 -8.94 9.76
C ALA A 495 3.26 -8.39 10.76
N LEU A 496 4.55 -8.56 10.50
CA LEU A 496 5.60 -8.13 11.43
C LEU A 496 5.66 -6.61 11.60
N CYS A 497 5.43 -5.81 10.54
CA CYS A 497 5.28 -4.37 10.63
C CYS A 497 4.12 -3.96 11.55
N HIS A 498 2.99 -4.65 11.44
CA HIS A 498 1.83 -4.39 12.29
C HIS A 498 2.16 -4.74 13.75
N VAL A 499 2.72 -5.92 14.01
CA VAL A 499 3.12 -6.36 15.36
C VAL A 499 4.17 -5.43 15.97
N GLN A 500 5.11 -4.92 15.19
CA GLN A 500 6.09 -3.94 15.67
C GLN A 500 5.42 -2.64 16.14
N SER A 501 4.34 -2.24 15.48
CA SER A 501 3.66 -0.96 15.71
C SER A 501 2.63 -1.04 16.84
N HIS A 502 1.84 -2.11 16.88
CA HIS A 502 0.65 -2.25 17.74
C HIS A 502 0.72 -3.47 18.68
N GLY A 503 1.67 -4.37 18.47
CA GLY A 503 1.68 -5.66 19.16
C GLY A 503 0.66 -6.63 18.57
N ILE A 504 0.37 -7.69 19.31
CA ILE A 504 -0.55 -8.75 18.87
C ILE A 504 -1.14 -9.46 20.08
N PRO A 505 -2.46 -9.71 20.10
CA PRO A 505 -3.08 -10.38 21.21
C PRO A 505 -2.89 -11.90 21.16
N ARG A 506 -3.16 -12.56 22.29
CA ARG A 506 -3.23 -14.02 22.36
C ARG A 506 -4.36 -14.57 21.48
N ASP A 507 -4.13 -15.77 20.97
CA ASP A 507 -5.13 -16.51 20.21
C ASP A 507 -6.03 -17.28 21.17
N VAL A 508 -7.21 -16.72 21.45
CA VAL A 508 -8.19 -17.33 22.38
C VAL A 508 -9.18 -18.26 21.67
N VAL A 509 -9.25 -18.21 20.34
CA VAL A 509 -10.11 -19.08 19.53
C VAL A 509 -9.29 -19.73 18.43
N THR A 510 -9.20 -21.06 18.45
CA THR A 510 -8.42 -21.83 17.48
C THR A 510 -9.01 -21.83 16.07
N ASN A 511 -10.35 -21.69 15.96
CA ASN A 511 -11.06 -21.69 14.69
C ASN A 511 -11.28 -20.27 14.17
N PHE A 512 -10.53 -19.88 13.15
CA PHE A 512 -10.73 -18.62 12.44
C PHE A 512 -12.09 -18.59 11.71
N LEU A 513 -12.92 -17.58 11.99
CA LEU A 513 -14.20 -17.36 11.31
C LEU A 513 -14.08 -16.28 10.25
N CYS A 514 -13.83 -16.67 8.99
CA CYS A 514 -13.61 -15.72 7.90
C CYS A 514 -14.76 -14.75 7.59
N THR A 515 -15.99 -15.05 8.02
CA THR A 515 -17.17 -14.19 7.79
C THR A 515 -17.32 -13.12 8.87
N ASP A 516 -16.48 -13.14 9.89
CA ASP A 516 -16.46 -12.19 10.98
C ASP A 516 -15.07 -11.55 11.06
N TYR A 517 -15.02 -10.22 11.07
CA TYR A 517 -13.77 -9.46 11.12
C TYR A 517 -13.52 -8.85 12.51
N HIS A 518 -14.31 -9.23 13.52
CA HIS A 518 -14.12 -8.82 14.91
C HIS A 518 -13.52 -9.97 15.72
N PRO A 519 -12.19 -10.08 15.82
CA PRO A 519 -11.56 -11.14 16.59
C PRO A 519 -11.90 -10.99 18.08
N PRO A 520 -12.23 -12.07 18.79
CA PRO A 520 -12.61 -12.03 20.21
C PRO A 520 -11.55 -11.42 21.13
N SER A 521 -10.28 -11.50 20.75
CA SER A 521 -9.15 -10.95 21.51
C SER A 521 -8.68 -9.57 21.03
N ALA A 522 -9.48 -8.86 20.23
CA ALA A 522 -9.11 -7.53 19.70
C ALA A 522 -8.80 -6.49 20.80
N ASP A 523 -9.52 -6.58 21.92
CA ASP A 523 -9.42 -5.64 23.03
C ASP A 523 -8.52 -6.15 24.18
N GLU A 524 -7.65 -7.15 23.92
CA GLU A 524 -6.77 -7.68 24.97
C GLU A 524 -5.81 -6.58 25.48
N PRO A 525 -5.87 -6.20 26.77
CA PRO A 525 -5.15 -5.03 27.28
C PRO A 525 -3.63 -5.10 27.11
N ASP A 526 -3.06 -6.31 27.18
CA ASP A 526 -1.62 -6.53 27.18
C ASP A 526 -1.03 -6.80 25.79
N MET A 527 -1.82 -6.71 24.70
CA MET A 527 -1.31 -6.96 23.35
C MET A 527 -0.12 -6.06 22.98
N GLU A 528 -0.11 -4.83 23.49
CA GLU A 528 0.94 -3.83 23.27
C GLU A 528 2.30 -4.25 23.87
N ARG A 529 2.30 -5.16 24.87
CA ARG A 529 3.52 -5.77 25.43
C ARG A 529 4.16 -6.78 24.47
N ARG A 530 3.37 -7.33 23.55
CA ARG A 530 3.81 -8.34 22.57
C ARG A 530 4.33 -7.74 21.26
N LYS A 531 4.83 -6.50 21.32
CA LYS A 531 5.59 -5.88 20.23
C LYS A 531 6.94 -6.55 20.03
N ILE A 532 7.38 -6.58 18.78
CA ILE A 532 8.76 -6.90 18.42
C ILE A 532 9.60 -5.62 18.32
N LYS A 533 10.91 -5.71 18.52
CA LYS A 533 11.81 -4.55 18.33
C LYS A 533 12.05 -4.26 16.86
N GLY A 534 12.15 -5.30 16.03
CA GLY A 534 12.24 -5.19 14.59
C GLY A 534 12.32 -6.55 13.92
N PHE A 535 12.54 -6.52 12.61
CA PHE A 535 12.77 -7.70 11.80
C PHE A 535 13.63 -7.31 10.61
N ARG A 536 14.26 -8.30 9.98
CA ARG A 536 15.09 -8.09 8.80
C ARG A 536 14.98 -9.24 7.82
N LYS A 537 15.14 -8.92 6.55
CA LYS A 537 15.33 -9.88 5.47
C LYS A 537 16.75 -10.40 5.46
N ILE A 538 16.89 -11.71 5.24
CA ILE A 538 18.15 -12.36 4.90
C ILE A 538 18.01 -12.93 3.48
N ASN A 539 19.12 -13.05 2.75
CA ASN A 539 19.04 -13.24 1.30
C ASN A 539 19.65 -14.55 0.83
N THR A 540 20.43 -15.23 1.67
CA THR A 540 21.15 -16.45 1.27
C THR A 540 20.83 -17.62 2.19
N TRP A 541 20.94 -18.83 1.65
CA TRP A 541 20.85 -20.05 2.44
C TRP A 541 21.93 -20.14 3.53
N LYS A 542 23.09 -19.49 3.33
CA LYS A 542 24.11 -19.38 4.36
C LYS A 542 23.60 -18.59 5.57
N ASP A 543 22.93 -17.46 5.32
CA ASP A 543 22.31 -16.67 6.40
C ASP A 543 21.22 -17.48 7.13
N VAL A 544 20.45 -18.30 6.40
CA VAL A 544 19.42 -19.18 6.97
C VAL A 544 20.07 -20.21 7.91
N VAL A 545 21.14 -20.88 7.47
CA VAL A 545 21.91 -21.81 8.31
C VAL A 545 22.43 -21.10 9.55
N GLU A 546 23.07 -19.93 9.40
CA GLU A 546 23.60 -19.15 10.52
C GLU A 546 22.51 -18.73 11.52
N ALA A 547 21.31 -18.39 11.05
CA ALA A 547 20.17 -18.07 11.90
C ALA A 547 19.69 -19.29 12.71
N LEU A 548 19.54 -20.44 12.05
CA LEU A 548 19.12 -21.69 12.70
C LEU A 548 20.16 -22.18 13.72
N GLN A 549 21.46 -22.01 13.44
CA GLN A 549 22.54 -22.30 14.40
C GLN A 549 22.44 -21.45 15.67
N LYS A 550 22.06 -20.18 15.52
CA LYS A 550 21.74 -19.26 16.62
C LYS A 550 20.38 -19.54 17.27
N GLN A 551 19.79 -20.70 17.01
CA GLN A 551 18.52 -21.16 17.56
C GLN A 551 17.30 -20.32 17.12
N GLN A 552 17.46 -19.40 16.17
CA GLN A 552 16.35 -18.67 15.56
C GLN A 552 15.59 -19.59 14.59
N ILE A 553 14.39 -19.15 14.19
CA ILE A 553 13.62 -19.72 13.08
C ILE A 553 13.46 -18.67 11.99
N VAL A 554 13.14 -19.10 10.77
CA VAL A 554 13.14 -18.21 9.60
C VAL A 554 11.80 -18.28 8.87
N GLY A 555 11.13 -17.15 8.71
CA GLY A 555 9.95 -17.04 7.84
C GLY A 555 10.35 -17.11 6.37
N ALA A 556 9.55 -17.75 5.53
CA ALA A 556 9.82 -17.83 4.10
C ALA A 556 8.54 -17.97 3.28
N ASP A 557 8.61 -17.62 2.00
CA ASP A 557 7.58 -17.93 1.02
C ASP A 557 7.94 -19.21 0.27
N LEU A 558 7.10 -20.23 0.43
CA LEU A 558 7.16 -21.49 -0.31
C LEU A 558 6.42 -21.36 -1.65
N LEU A 559 7.08 -21.71 -2.74
CA LEU A 559 6.42 -21.95 -4.02
C LEU A 559 5.50 -23.16 -3.86
N ASN A 560 4.19 -22.93 -3.82
CA ASN A 560 3.20 -23.95 -3.54
C ASN A 560 2.68 -24.61 -4.82
N TYR A 561 2.76 -25.93 -4.85
CA TYR A 561 2.23 -26.81 -5.87
C TYR A 561 1.23 -27.78 -5.25
N SER A 562 0.18 -28.14 -6.00
CA SER A 562 -0.95 -28.94 -5.52
C SER A 562 -0.55 -30.25 -4.81
N GLN A 563 0.60 -30.83 -5.12
CA GLN A 563 1.14 -32.01 -4.46
C GLN A 563 1.18 -31.88 -2.92
N LEU A 564 1.52 -30.71 -2.37
CA LEU A 564 1.59 -30.50 -0.91
C LEU A 564 0.26 -30.77 -0.22
N MET A 565 -0.85 -30.43 -0.89
CA MET A 565 -2.20 -30.65 -0.36
C MET A 565 -2.74 -32.05 -0.67
N MET A 566 -2.18 -32.72 -1.67
CA MET A 566 -2.67 -34.02 -2.17
C MET A 566 -1.93 -35.22 -1.57
N THR A 567 -0.73 -35.00 -1.03
CA THR A 567 0.14 -36.08 -0.56
C THR A 567 0.38 -35.91 0.93
N SER A 568 -0.02 -36.90 1.73
CA SER A 568 0.30 -36.96 3.15
C SER A 568 1.52 -37.85 3.39
N GLY A 569 2.24 -37.54 4.47
CA GLY A 569 3.40 -38.28 4.93
C GLY A 569 4.74 -37.64 4.58
N LYS A 570 5.80 -38.39 4.89
CA LYS A 570 7.18 -37.92 4.90
C LYS A 570 7.87 -38.11 3.55
N TYR A 571 7.83 -37.08 2.70
CA TYR A 571 8.48 -37.07 1.39
C TYR A 571 9.19 -35.73 1.12
N ILE A 572 10.12 -35.74 0.16
CA ILE A 572 10.84 -34.54 -0.26
C ILE A 572 10.01 -33.81 -1.32
N TYR A 573 9.66 -32.56 -1.02
CA TYR A 573 8.90 -31.70 -1.92
C TYR A 573 9.83 -30.99 -2.91
N LYS A 574 9.48 -31.07 -4.20
CA LYS A 574 10.29 -30.55 -5.32
C LYS A 574 9.54 -29.57 -6.25
N GLY A 575 8.35 -29.12 -5.85
CA GLY A 575 7.59 -28.08 -6.58
C GLY A 575 7.33 -28.42 -8.06
N PRO A 576 7.84 -27.63 -9.02
CA PRO A 576 7.61 -27.84 -10.46
C PRO A 576 8.16 -29.16 -10.98
N MET A 577 9.05 -29.83 -10.26
CA MET A 577 9.55 -31.15 -10.65
C MET A 577 8.64 -32.30 -10.18
N SER A 578 7.51 -32.00 -9.54
CA SER A 578 6.58 -32.99 -9.04
C SER A 578 5.57 -33.41 -10.10
N ARG A 579 5.41 -34.73 -10.27
CA ARG A 579 4.44 -35.30 -11.22
C ARG A 579 3.02 -34.90 -10.86
N MET A 580 2.23 -34.60 -11.88
CA MET A 580 0.79 -34.32 -11.81
C MET A 580 0.44 -33.19 -10.83
N SER A 581 1.35 -32.24 -10.70
CA SER A 581 1.18 -31.11 -9.80
C SER A 581 1.14 -29.81 -10.59
N VAL A 582 0.27 -28.90 -10.16
CA VAL A 582 0.11 -27.56 -10.75
C VAL A 582 0.47 -26.49 -9.74
N TYR A 583 0.95 -25.35 -10.25
CA TYR A 583 1.21 -24.17 -9.42
C TYR A 583 -0.09 -23.66 -8.80
N VAL A 584 -0.06 -23.43 -7.49
CA VAL A 584 -1.20 -22.91 -6.72
C VAL A 584 -0.98 -21.45 -6.35
N GLY A 585 0.23 -21.10 -5.92
CA GLY A 585 0.54 -19.77 -5.41
C GLY A 585 1.82 -19.74 -4.59
N TYR A 586 2.00 -18.68 -3.81
CA TYR A 586 3.01 -18.62 -2.76
C TYR A 586 2.35 -18.83 -1.40
N HIS A 587 3.00 -19.59 -0.53
CA HIS A 587 2.48 -19.93 0.78
C HIS A 587 3.53 -19.61 1.84
N ALA A 588 3.19 -18.75 2.81
CA ALA A 588 4.10 -18.40 3.89
C ALA A 588 4.26 -19.59 4.86
N VAL A 589 5.52 -19.91 5.20
CA VAL A 589 5.90 -21.00 6.08
C VAL A 589 7.00 -20.57 7.04
N VAL A 590 7.27 -21.39 8.05
CA VAL A 590 8.36 -21.20 9.01
C VAL A 590 9.39 -22.32 8.86
N ILE A 591 10.61 -21.98 8.50
CA ILE A 591 11.75 -22.89 8.45
C ILE A 591 12.31 -23.04 9.87
N GLU A 592 12.29 -24.28 10.38
CA GLU A 592 12.76 -24.59 11.73
C GLU A 592 14.04 -25.43 11.76
N GLN A 593 14.28 -26.18 10.68
CA GLN A 593 15.43 -27.07 10.59
C GLN A 593 15.91 -27.21 9.15
N ILE A 594 17.22 -27.33 8.96
CA ILE A 594 17.84 -27.85 7.75
C ILE A 594 18.47 -29.20 8.09
N LYS A 595 18.22 -30.22 7.27
CA LYS A 595 18.81 -31.55 7.44
C LYS A 595 18.96 -32.29 6.13
N LYS A 596 19.71 -33.39 6.17
CA LYS A 596 19.81 -34.33 5.06
C LYS A 596 18.74 -35.41 5.18
N MET A 597 17.94 -35.60 4.14
CA MET A 597 16.93 -36.65 4.05
C MET A 597 17.15 -37.42 2.75
N ASN A 598 17.33 -38.74 2.84
CA ASN A 598 17.61 -39.62 1.69
C ASN A 598 18.77 -39.13 0.80
N GLY A 599 19.79 -38.51 1.40
CA GLY A 599 20.96 -38.01 0.68
C GLY A 599 20.82 -36.61 0.07
N GLU A 600 19.66 -35.97 0.19
CA GLU A 600 19.31 -34.64 -0.34
C GLU A 600 19.11 -33.65 0.83
N TRP A 601 19.55 -32.40 0.66
CA TRP A 601 19.33 -31.34 1.64
C TRP A 601 17.91 -30.80 1.57
N VAL A 602 17.25 -30.75 2.74
CA VAL A 602 15.89 -30.27 2.89
C VAL A 602 15.78 -29.23 3.99
N ALA A 603 14.92 -28.24 3.76
CA ALA A 603 14.39 -27.36 4.80
C ALA A 603 13.09 -27.96 5.33
N VAL A 604 13.02 -28.15 6.64
CA VAL A 604 11.82 -28.59 7.37
C VAL A 604 11.01 -27.36 7.70
N CYS A 605 9.88 -27.24 7.01
CA CYS A 605 9.02 -26.07 7.06
C CYS A 605 7.72 -26.41 7.78
N LYS A 606 7.41 -25.70 8.87
CA LYS A 606 6.09 -25.73 9.50
C LYS A 606 5.10 -24.99 8.61
N MET A 607 4.00 -25.66 8.27
CA MET A 607 2.87 -25.11 7.53
C MET A 607 1.73 -24.75 8.51
N SER A 608 0.78 -23.96 8.02
CA SER A 608 -0.42 -23.56 8.76
C SER A 608 -1.69 -24.19 8.19
N ASN A 609 -1.62 -25.39 7.61
CA ASN A 609 -2.77 -26.12 7.04
C ASN A 609 -3.18 -27.33 7.89
N GLY A 610 -2.90 -27.29 9.19
CA GLY A 610 -3.21 -28.38 10.10
C GLY A 610 -2.32 -29.62 9.92
N THR A 611 -2.56 -30.60 10.77
CA THR A 611 -1.73 -31.82 10.87
C THR A 611 -2.08 -32.89 9.84
N LEU A 612 -3.14 -32.70 9.05
CA LEU A 612 -3.53 -33.64 7.99
C LEU A 612 -2.77 -33.40 6.68
N VAL A 613 -2.11 -32.25 6.55
CA VAL A 613 -1.33 -31.88 5.35
C VAL A 613 0.15 -32.25 5.55
N ALA A 614 0.78 -32.75 4.49
CA ALA A 614 2.17 -33.21 4.49
C ALA A 614 2.46 -34.22 5.64
N ASP A 615 3.59 -34.08 6.34
CA ASP A 615 3.96 -34.93 7.48
C ASP A 615 3.59 -34.23 8.79
N TYR A 616 2.34 -34.41 9.23
CA TYR A 616 1.83 -33.76 10.45
C TYR A 616 1.99 -32.24 10.44
N GLY A 617 1.75 -31.60 9.29
CA GLY A 617 1.90 -30.15 9.09
C GLY A 617 3.31 -29.67 8.72
N TYR A 618 4.26 -30.60 8.53
CA TYR A 618 5.62 -30.26 8.13
C TYR A 618 5.91 -30.67 6.69
N ALA A 619 6.41 -29.72 5.90
CA ALA A 619 6.91 -29.96 4.55
C ALA A 619 8.45 -30.07 4.55
N TYR A 620 8.98 -31.09 3.88
CA TYR A 620 10.43 -31.25 3.68
C TYR A 620 10.80 -30.73 2.29
N VAL A 621 11.08 -29.43 2.20
CA VAL A 621 11.30 -28.73 0.94
C VAL A 621 12.74 -28.91 0.48
N SER A 622 12.96 -29.38 -0.75
CA SER A 622 14.30 -29.51 -1.29
C SER A 622 15.00 -28.15 -1.42
N ILE A 623 16.20 -28.05 -0.86
CA ILE A 623 17.09 -26.89 -1.04
C ILE A 623 17.84 -27.01 -2.38
N GLU A 624 17.98 -28.24 -2.88
CA GLU A 624 18.75 -28.57 -4.09
C GLU A 624 17.96 -28.31 -5.38
N VAL A 625 16.71 -27.84 -5.31
CA VAL A 625 15.88 -27.53 -6.47
C VAL A 625 15.84 -26.03 -6.72
N GLN A 626 16.12 -25.65 -7.96
CA GLN A 626 15.90 -24.31 -8.48
C GLN A 626 14.87 -24.33 -9.61
N TYR A 627 14.25 -23.18 -9.85
CA TYR A 627 13.28 -23.00 -10.91
C TYR A 627 13.31 -21.60 -11.52
N MET A 628 12.70 -21.47 -12.70
CA MET A 628 12.39 -20.21 -13.36
C MET A 628 11.03 -20.28 -14.05
N PRO A 629 10.17 -19.25 -13.92
CA PRO A 629 9.00 -19.09 -14.79
C PRO A 629 9.46 -18.80 -16.23
N VAL A 630 8.95 -19.56 -17.19
CA VAL A 630 9.33 -19.45 -18.61
C VAL A 630 8.19 -19.02 -19.52
N GLY A 631 6.95 -19.06 -19.03
CA GLY A 631 5.79 -18.49 -19.72
C GLY A 631 4.55 -18.52 -18.84
N ALA A 632 3.70 -17.53 -18.96
CA ALA A 632 2.37 -17.53 -18.35
C ALA A 632 1.38 -16.74 -19.21
N SER A 633 0.09 -17.07 -19.11
CA SER A 633 -0.97 -16.27 -19.75
C SER A 633 -1.02 -14.85 -19.20
N ASP A 634 -1.60 -13.93 -19.96
CA ASP A 634 -1.73 -12.52 -19.56
C ASP A 634 -2.51 -12.33 -18.26
N LEU A 635 -3.48 -13.21 -17.98
CA LEU A 635 -4.26 -13.17 -16.74
C LEU A 635 -3.44 -13.68 -15.54
N LYS A 636 -2.64 -14.72 -15.71
CA LYS A 636 -1.90 -15.36 -14.59
C LYS A 636 -0.53 -14.78 -14.33
N ARG A 637 0.12 -14.15 -15.32
CA ARG A 637 1.49 -13.66 -15.19
C ARG A 637 1.68 -12.66 -14.04
N LYS A 638 0.64 -11.89 -13.70
CA LYS A 638 0.64 -10.95 -12.55
C LYS A 638 0.67 -11.65 -11.18
N ARG A 639 0.30 -12.92 -11.11
CA ARG A 639 0.25 -13.74 -9.88
C ARG A 639 1.52 -14.59 -9.66
N ILE A 640 2.51 -14.44 -10.52
CA ILE A 640 3.75 -15.21 -10.50
C ILE A 640 4.92 -14.23 -10.46
N ARG A 641 5.85 -14.46 -9.53
CA ARG A 641 7.11 -13.72 -9.47
C ARG A 641 7.98 -14.19 -10.63
N GLY A 642 8.11 -13.36 -11.65
CA GLY A 642 9.18 -13.46 -12.64
C GLY A 642 10.53 -13.19 -11.99
N SER A 643 11.59 -13.63 -12.67
CA SER A 643 12.97 -13.43 -12.26
C SER A 643 13.90 -13.56 -13.44
N ASP A 644 14.98 -12.78 -13.45
CA ASP A 644 16.07 -12.92 -14.41
C ASP A 644 17.16 -13.91 -13.97
N HIS A 645 17.01 -14.46 -12.76
CA HIS A 645 17.93 -15.41 -12.16
C HIS A 645 17.16 -16.63 -11.62
N PRO A 646 17.81 -17.81 -11.54
CA PRO A 646 17.24 -18.99 -10.88
C PRO A 646 16.78 -18.71 -9.45
N MET A 647 15.61 -19.22 -9.08
CA MET A 647 15.04 -19.08 -7.73
C MET A 647 14.96 -20.43 -7.04
N HIS A 648 15.08 -20.43 -5.71
CA HIS A 648 14.82 -21.62 -4.89
C HIS A 648 13.33 -21.76 -4.59
N LEU A 649 12.89 -22.97 -4.21
CA LEU A 649 11.50 -23.21 -3.79
C LEU A 649 11.07 -22.40 -2.57
N LEU A 650 12.02 -21.93 -1.76
CA LEU A 650 11.82 -21.03 -0.63
C LEU A 650 12.51 -19.70 -0.92
N THR A 651 11.78 -18.60 -0.74
CA THR A 651 12.25 -17.23 -1.00
C THR A 651 11.83 -16.27 0.12
N ASN A 652 12.27 -15.02 0.07
CA ASN A 652 11.90 -13.97 1.04
C ASN A 652 12.14 -14.36 2.51
N PHE A 653 13.36 -14.81 2.82
CA PHE A 653 13.71 -15.21 4.18
C PHE A 653 13.67 -14.01 5.15
N ILE A 654 12.96 -14.16 6.26
CA ILE A 654 12.78 -13.11 7.27
C ILE A 654 13.05 -13.68 8.66
N ILE A 655 13.74 -12.89 9.48
CA ILE A 655 13.95 -13.18 10.91
C ILE A 655 13.52 -11.99 11.75
N VAL A 656 13.04 -12.28 12.96
CA VAL A 656 12.64 -11.26 13.94
C VAL A 656 13.85 -10.94 14.82
N ASP A 657 14.11 -9.64 14.99
CA ASP A 657 15.18 -9.14 15.85
C ASP A 657 14.57 -8.66 17.18
N MET A 658 15.04 -9.25 18.28
CA MET A 658 14.72 -8.83 19.64
C MET A 658 15.95 -8.96 20.54
N VAL A 659 15.95 -8.20 21.63
CA VAL A 659 16.94 -8.31 22.72
C VAL A 659 16.42 -9.20 23.83
N GLU A 660 17.33 -9.78 24.62
CA GLU A 660 16.98 -10.59 25.80
C GLU A 660 16.15 -9.76 26.80
N ALA A 661 15.14 -10.39 27.40
CA ALA A 661 14.25 -9.79 28.38
C ALA A 661 15.01 -9.26 29.60
N ASP A 662 14.68 -8.05 30.05
CA ASP A 662 15.20 -7.46 31.27
C ASP A 662 14.46 -7.96 32.53
N GLU A 663 14.86 -7.48 33.72
CA GLU A 663 14.26 -7.90 35.00
C GLU A 663 12.78 -7.48 35.15
N ASN A 664 12.32 -6.43 34.47
CA ASN A 664 10.92 -6.04 34.49
C ASN A 664 10.12 -6.94 33.55
N ASP A 665 10.64 -7.17 32.33
CA ASP A 665 10.01 -8.06 31.33
C ASP A 665 9.81 -9.48 31.90
N ARG A 666 10.77 -9.98 32.68
CA ARG A 666 10.71 -11.30 33.33
C ARG A 666 9.67 -11.38 34.44
N LYS A 667 9.48 -10.30 35.21
CA LYS A 667 8.45 -10.23 36.26
C LYS A 667 7.06 -10.17 35.66
N ASP A 668 6.90 -9.49 34.52
CA ASP A 668 5.65 -9.45 33.79
C ASP A 668 5.27 -10.85 33.28
N ALA A 669 6.22 -11.60 32.72
CA ALA A 669 6.02 -12.99 32.32
C ALA A 669 5.66 -13.92 33.50
N GLU A 670 6.09 -13.59 34.73
CA GLU A 670 5.72 -14.31 35.94
C GLU A 670 4.29 -14.02 36.40
N SER A 671 3.83 -12.78 36.28
CA SER A 671 2.44 -12.42 36.58
C SER A 671 1.43 -13.04 35.61
N GLU A 672 1.77 -13.14 34.31
CA GLU A 672 0.87 -13.77 33.32
C GLU A 672 0.63 -15.26 33.63
N GLU A 673 1.60 -15.99 34.20
CA GLU A 673 1.43 -17.40 34.57
C GLU A 673 0.51 -17.59 35.80
N SER A 674 0.50 -16.64 36.74
CA SER A 674 -0.48 -16.68 37.83
C SER A 674 -1.90 -16.47 37.31
N GLU A 675 -2.10 -15.53 36.40
CA GLU A 675 -3.42 -15.29 35.81
C GLU A 675 -3.88 -16.45 34.93
N GLU A 676 -2.97 -17.09 34.19
CA GLU A 676 -3.31 -18.25 33.34
C GLU A 676 -3.75 -19.47 34.18
N LYS A 677 -3.08 -19.73 35.31
CA LYS A 677 -3.48 -20.77 36.26
C LYS A 677 -4.82 -20.48 36.92
N ASP A 678 -5.08 -19.21 37.25
CA ASP A 678 -6.37 -18.80 37.81
C ASP A 678 -7.48 -18.96 36.76
N SER A 679 -7.25 -18.58 35.49
CA SER A 679 -8.23 -18.77 34.40
C SER A 679 -8.51 -20.23 34.02
N GLU A 680 -7.47 -21.09 33.99
CA GLU A 680 -7.66 -22.53 33.73
C GLU A 680 -8.44 -23.20 34.86
N SER A 681 -8.34 -22.69 36.09
CA SER A 681 -9.11 -23.19 37.23
C SER A 681 -10.57 -22.73 37.23
N GLU A 682 -10.87 -21.55 36.67
CA GLU A 682 -12.22 -21.03 36.53
C GLU A 682 -12.96 -21.64 35.32
N GLU A 683 -12.27 -21.94 34.20
CA GLU A 683 -12.88 -22.58 33.03
C GLU A 683 -13.23 -24.06 33.24
N GLU A 684 -12.55 -24.79 34.16
CA GLU A 684 -12.92 -26.16 34.53
C GLU A 684 -14.22 -26.25 35.36
N GLU A 685 -14.65 -25.18 36.04
CA GLU A 685 -15.86 -25.21 36.87
C GLU A 685 -17.17 -24.97 36.09
N ASP A 686 -17.13 -24.37 34.89
CA ASP A 686 -18.35 -23.91 34.18
C ASP A 686 -18.75 -24.74 32.94
N TYR A 687 -18.16 -25.91 32.70
CA TYR A 687 -18.59 -26.81 31.63
C TYR A 687 -18.73 -28.28 32.06
N ILE A 688 -19.87 -28.62 32.70
CA ILE A 688 -20.30 -30.02 32.89
C ILE A 688 -21.49 -30.36 31.98
N PRO A 689 -21.28 -30.99 30.81
CA PRO A 689 -22.33 -31.74 30.14
C PRO A 689 -22.50 -33.13 30.76
N LYS A 690 -23.72 -33.41 31.22
CA LYS A 690 -24.16 -34.73 31.69
C LYS A 690 -24.08 -35.79 30.59
N ALA A 691 -23.07 -36.66 30.63
CA ALA A 691 -23.17 -38.07 30.25
C ALA A 691 -21.86 -38.84 30.53
N LYS A 692 -21.71 -39.39 31.75
CA LYS A 692 -20.84 -40.55 31.99
C LYS A 692 -21.70 -41.70 32.50
N ARG A 693 -22.01 -42.66 31.62
CA ARG A 693 -22.29 -44.06 31.99
C ARG A 693 -21.70 -44.98 30.93
N GLY A 694 -20.67 -45.73 31.32
CA GLY A 694 -20.36 -47.03 30.73
C GLY A 694 -18.99 -47.19 30.07
N LEU A 695 -18.12 -47.93 30.77
CA LEU A 695 -17.20 -48.96 30.24
C LEU A 695 -15.83 -48.52 29.67
N THR A 696 -14.88 -48.45 30.60
CA THR A 696 -13.60 -49.21 30.66
C THR A 696 -12.97 -49.82 29.41
N LYS A 697 -11.64 -49.60 29.36
CA LYS A 697 -10.52 -50.41 28.78
C LYS A 697 -10.28 -50.32 27.27
N ASP A 698 -9.06 -49.91 26.95
CA ASP A 698 -8.40 -50.05 25.65
C ASP A 698 -8.61 -51.44 25.04
N PRO A 699 -8.85 -51.48 23.71
CA PRO A 699 -7.92 -52.23 22.88
C PRO A 699 -7.57 -51.52 21.56
N LYS A 700 -6.30 -51.70 21.16
CA LYS A 700 -5.73 -51.42 19.82
C LYS A 700 -6.72 -51.63 18.67
N PRO A 701 -6.84 -50.73 17.67
CA PRO A 701 -7.72 -50.99 16.55
C PRO A 701 -7.02 -51.84 15.47
N LYS A 702 -7.65 -53.00 15.21
CA LYS A 702 -7.54 -53.76 13.97
C LYS A 702 -8.20 -52.98 12.83
N ARG A 703 -7.66 -53.13 11.62
CA ARG A 703 -8.24 -52.67 10.35
C ARG A 703 -9.67 -53.17 10.18
N SER A 704 -10.62 -52.26 9.95
CA SER A 704 -11.86 -52.54 9.20
C SER A 704 -12.26 -51.32 8.38
N ARG A 705 -12.44 -51.56 7.07
CA ARG A 705 -13.01 -50.62 6.09
C ARG A 705 -14.48 -50.39 6.43
N THR A 706 -14.81 -49.18 6.82
CA THR A 706 -16.12 -48.56 6.59
C THR A 706 -15.85 -47.12 6.21
N GLU A 707 -16.22 -46.76 4.99
CA GLU A 707 -16.00 -45.44 4.40
C GLU A 707 -16.79 -44.39 5.19
N ASP A 708 -16.07 -43.39 5.70
CA ASP A 708 -16.61 -42.24 6.39
C ASP A 708 -17.40 -41.35 5.39
N PRO A 709 -18.62 -40.87 5.72
CA PRO A 709 -19.40 -39.99 4.85
C PRO A 709 -18.68 -38.69 4.45
N THR A 710 -17.62 -38.26 5.14
CA THR A 710 -16.74 -37.16 4.69
C THR A 710 -15.91 -37.49 3.44
N MET A 711 -15.55 -38.76 3.21
CA MET A 711 -14.85 -39.21 1.99
C MET A 711 -15.75 -39.17 0.74
N VAL A 712 -17.07 -39.29 0.91
CA VAL A 712 -18.03 -39.15 -0.20
C VAL A 712 -18.12 -37.70 -0.65
N SER A 713 -18.09 -36.74 0.28
CA SER A 713 -18.09 -35.30 -0.05
C SER A 713 -16.82 -34.84 -0.78
N ILE A 714 -15.66 -35.42 -0.46
CA ILE A 714 -14.39 -35.12 -1.16
C ILE A 714 -14.39 -35.70 -2.58
N LYS A 715 -14.90 -36.93 -2.77
CA LYS A 715 -15.06 -37.50 -4.13
C LYS A 715 -16.07 -36.71 -4.96
N VAL A 716 -17.15 -36.21 -4.36
CA VAL A 716 -18.18 -35.41 -5.05
C VAL A 716 -17.67 -34.01 -5.39
N ALA A 717 -16.90 -33.36 -4.52
CA ALA A 717 -16.27 -32.06 -4.81
C ALA A 717 -15.21 -32.15 -5.93
N ILE A 718 -14.46 -33.26 -5.99
CA ILE A 718 -13.48 -33.53 -7.05
C ILE A 718 -14.17 -33.92 -8.37
N SER A 719 -15.28 -34.65 -8.33
CA SER A 719 -16.11 -34.91 -9.52
C SER A 719 -16.78 -33.65 -10.06
N LEU A 720 -17.17 -32.71 -9.19
CA LEU A 720 -17.65 -31.39 -9.62
C LEU A 720 -16.56 -30.54 -10.25
N HIS A 721 -15.29 -30.69 -9.87
CA HIS A 721 -14.18 -29.96 -10.50
C HIS A 721 -13.80 -30.51 -11.90
N ARG A 722 -14.07 -31.80 -12.17
CA ARG A 722 -13.86 -32.42 -13.51
C ARG A 722 -14.99 -32.15 -14.50
N LEU A 723 -16.25 -32.12 -14.06
CA LEU A 723 -17.43 -31.82 -14.92
C LEU A 723 -17.54 -30.35 -15.39
N LEU A 724 -16.52 -29.60 -15.06
CA LEU A 724 -16.44 -28.16 -15.13
C LEU A 724 -15.18 -27.79 -15.96
N HIS A 725 -14.47 -28.75 -16.54
CA HIS A 725 -13.39 -28.47 -17.50
C HIS A 725 -13.50 -29.30 -18.79
N ASP A 726 -14.69 -29.85 -19.06
CA ASP A 726 -15.11 -30.26 -20.41
C ASP A 726 -16.20 -29.30 -20.93
#